data_AF-A0A3E2YHF2-F1
#
_entry.id   AF-A0A3E2YHF2-F1
#
_cell.length_a   1.000
_cell.length_b   1.000
_cell.length_c   1.000
_cell.angle_alpha   90.00
_cell.angle_beta   90.00
_cell.angle_gamma   90.00
#
_symmetry.space_group_name_H-M   'P 1'
#
loop_
_entity.id
_entity.type
_entity.pdbx_description
1 polymer ?
#
loop_
_entity_poly.entity_id
_entity_poly.type
_entity_poly.pdbx_seq_one_letter_code
_entity_poly.pdbx_strand_id
1 'polypeptide(L)'
;MFLSRSSRGCRRAVTYAASVTLAVGVLAPLPASAERQAPSPAARVLPVPQQIDSRPGAVVLPDNIDVVVGEAADPAAQTALVELLSAHGVTARLVRHSDLAARAPMIILGGPRETPASIDALRALDVAGPESLPGQGYVLAAGRDDHGRSRIVLSGVDGAGTFYAVQSLRQLLVPKGSRVSVGGVQIRDWPGYQVRGGMESFYGPVWSQDDRRSQVEFLARHKMNQFFYGPANDLRTGSNWDSLYDAAELALMREIVDLARSRHVDFVYRISPEAPMAPSRGICHVRETDRAKLLARFEQMWEIGVRSYVIAWDDVSGDFACQEDRDAYRGDRSPLAVAQSEVTNFVQKEFIEKHPGASRMVTVPTEYWGMTKTPYTDRFDELLSTEVDLYWTGPAVVSPNITEADLQAAQDVWSRHRIMIWDNYPVNDYATNRLLLGPLKNRAAGMADKTIGISFNELVGFQDASQFALGTQADYAWNPGAYDAERSWTHTLRILGGDAYEELRLFAENNRASVLDATARPEFAALIKSLIADYRAGRPVNAQLDRVDRELRRLEELPASLRAKLDNPVLLKQIGPWLDRVGVTGQAGRAALRILRAQDKGSSEAAWLARRDQSSARLVLDRTWHQISPGPVDDLLSFAASESDAYIGDHWYGDLGAPSGAPAAAPGSGLGNLTDRRDDTAYVAAGEPQAGDAITVPITKPHRLSAVTVVQDATAPADGMIQALVDGTWVDLGQLADGFTKVRAKDLAASAVRIRWTPGSVAPRVYEIVPHYSDVLRGRVSVEPSGALIAPGTTRRFQVALEVFAEDRVRGRVVASGPDGWTVTPATQDLRVRPDGRTIVTSVPVAVTVPADAARGQHQVTVTFHDDAAAPVSLPLPIIVGEGSYPDFVTRANPSGYWRLGDAADSRTAVDSSTSGQNGTYLGASPGAEGVLAGDGAADLSTGYVDVPRAPRTNLTGPFTLEAWVKLDTLVPTPGQAIIESYTGPAVNGFALRASNGVLEAWSLGAPGKGYGVVSGRTRLTPNKWHHVAAVFDGSRLTVYLDGLADNSVATTVAPGSGTASVKLGGRGDDTSQRLQGDLDEAAIYDRALTAAEIQEHYFAGNG
;
A
#
# COMPACT_ATOMS: atom_id res chain seq x y z
N MET A 1 -60.31 34.70 -20.55
CA MET A 1 -60.58 36.11 -20.91
C MET A 1 -60.25 37.00 -19.72
N PHE A 2 -59.05 37.62 -19.77
CA PHE A 2 -58.69 39.00 -19.35
C PHE A 2 -59.08 39.50 -17.93
N LEU A 3 -58.33 40.32 -17.18
CA LEU A 3 -57.01 41.00 -17.18
C LEU A 3 -56.81 41.40 -15.70
N SER A 4 -55.69 41.07 -15.05
CA SER A 4 -54.47 41.89 -14.89
C SER A 4 -54.53 43.08 -13.90
N ARG A 5 -53.60 42.98 -12.93
CA ARG A 5 -52.70 44.01 -12.38
C ARG A 5 -53.22 45.00 -11.32
N SER A 6 -52.51 44.99 -10.19
CA SER A 6 -52.07 46.20 -9.49
C SER A 6 -50.73 45.95 -8.78
N SER A 7 -49.99 47.03 -8.52
CA SER A 7 -48.56 47.06 -8.19
C SER A 7 -48.28 47.99 -7.01
N ARG A 8 -47.28 47.61 -6.18
CA ARG A 8 -46.43 48.45 -5.26
C ARG A 8 -47.18 49.22 -4.15
N GLY A 9 -46.82 49.25 -2.87
CA GLY A 9 -45.71 48.72 -2.07
C GLY A 9 -45.38 49.73 -0.94
N CYS A 10 -45.33 49.33 0.35
CA CYS A 10 -44.41 49.88 1.38
C CYS A 10 -44.50 49.18 2.76
N ARG A 11 -43.38 48.54 3.15
CA ARG A 11 -42.73 48.31 4.47
C ARG A 11 -43.51 48.40 5.81
N ARG A 12 -43.49 47.33 6.63
CA ARG A 12 -42.53 47.04 7.75
C ARG A 12 -42.98 45.81 8.58
N ALA A 13 -42.00 44.99 8.98
CA ALA A 13 -41.80 44.32 10.30
C ALA A 13 -41.42 42.82 10.21
N VAL A 14 -40.12 42.58 10.49
CA VAL A 14 -39.47 41.52 11.28
C VAL A 14 -40.18 40.17 11.45
N THR A 15 -39.51 39.05 11.12
CA THR A 15 -39.19 37.91 12.01
C THR A 15 -38.17 36.98 11.32
N TYR A 16 -37.25 36.43 12.12
CA TYR A 16 -36.22 35.44 11.79
C TYR A 16 -36.77 34.14 11.18
N ALA A 17 -36.10 33.61 10.14
CA ALA A 17 -36.05 32.18 9.84
C ALA A 17 -34.85 31.88 8.93
N ALA A 18 -33.99 30.96 9.38
CA ALA A 18 -32.92 30.37 8.58
C ALA A 18 -33.52 29.53 7.44
N SER A 19 -32.96 29.64 6.24
CA SER A 19 -33.35 28.81 5.10
C SER A 19 -32.12 28.50 4.25
N VAL A 20 -31.77 27.21 4.26
CA VAL A 20 -30.88 26.55 3.31
C VAL A 20 -31.40 26.81 1.90
N THR A 21 -30.57 27.35 1.01
CA THR A 21 -30.90 27.51 -0.41
C THR A 21 -29.95 26.66 -1.25
N LEU A 22 -30.51 25.66 -1.92
CA LEU A 22 -29.86 24.95 -3.03
C LEU A 22 -29.48 25.96 -4.12
N ALA A 23 -28.19 26.07 -4.41
CA ALA A 23 -27.70 26.72 -5.63
C ALA A 23 -27.49 25.65 -6.72
N VAL A 24 -28.42 25.58 -7.66
CA VAL A 24 -28.21 24.89 -8.95
C VAL A 24 -27.24 25.75 -9.75
N GLY A 25 -25.96 25.37 -9.75
CA GLY A 25 -24.93 25.97 -10.58
C GLY A 25 -25.03 25.46 -12.02
N VAL A 26 -25.45 26.34 -12.92
CA VAL A 26 -25.35 26.14 -14.37
C VAL A 26 -23.86 26.07 -14.74
N LEU A 27 -23.40 24.90 -15.17
CA LEU A 27 -22.07 24.70 -15.75
C LEU A 27 -21.97 25.46 -17.08
N ALA A 28 -21.27 26.60 -17.07
CA ALA A 28 -20.77 27.19 -18.30
C ALA A 28 -19.57 26.37 -18.81
N PRO A 29 -19.46 26.11 -20.13
CA PRO A 29 -18.30 25.42 -20.68
C PRO A 29 -17.06 26.33 -20.54
N LEU A 30 -16.00 25.79 -19.94
CA LEU A 30 -14.70 26.44 -19.85
C LEU A 30 -14.17 26.73 -21.27
N PRO A 31 -13.65 27.95 -21.55
CA PRO A 31 -13.07 28.22 -22.85
C PRO A 31 -11.74 27.44 -22.96
N ALA A 32 -11.65 26.65 -24.02
CA ALA A 32 -10.38 26.13 -24.51
C ALA A 32 -9.44 27.31 -24.87
N SER A 33 -8.15 27.10 -24.63
CA SER A 33 -7.03 27.98 -25.01
C SER A 33 -6.75 29.16 -24.06
N ALA A 34 -6.32 28.87 -22.84
CA ALA A 34 -5.39 29.75 -22.15
C ALA A 34 -3.98 29.42 -22.62
N GLU A 35 -3.34 30.31 -23.37
CA GLU A 35 -1.89 30.27 -23.59
C GLU A 35 -1.20 30.17 -22.22
N ARG A 36 -0.47 29.08 -21.96
CA ARG A 36 0.27 28.87 -20.71
C ARG A 36 1.25 30.03 -20.52
N GLN A 37 0.94 30.95 -19.62
CA GLN A 37 1.92 31.91 -19.09
C GLN A 37 3.13 31.12 -18.56
N ALA A 38 4.34 31.52 -18.97
CA ALA A 38 5.56 30.91 -18.46
C ALA A 38 5.58 31.01 -16.93
N PRO A 39 5.93 29.93 -16.20
CA PRO A 39 5.95 29.95 -14.74
C PRO A 39 6.89 31.05 -14.23
N SER A 40 6.49 31.71 -13.14
CA SER A 40 7.30 32.74 -12.47
C SER A 40 8.69 32.18 -12.10
N PRO A 41 9.74 33.02 -11.98
CA PRO A 41 11.08 32.56 -11.58
C PRO A 41 11.09 31.75 -10.27
N ALA A 42 10.21 32.10 -9.32
CA ALA A 42 10.01 31.39 -8.06
C ALA A 42 9.55 29.93 -8.23
N ALA A 43 8.73 29.66 -9.26
CA ALA A 43 8.20 28.32 -9.52
C ALA A 43 9.20 27.37 -10.21
N ARG A 44 10.45 27.81 -10.44
CA ARG A 44 11.48 27.06 -11.18
C ARG A 44 12.66 26.60 -10.34
N VAL A 45 12.75 26.99 -9.07
CA VAL A 45 13.89 26.64 -8.21
C VAL A 45 13.45 25.62 -7.17
N LEU A 46 14.15 24.47 -7.13
CA LEU A 46 14.02 23.38 -6.17
C LEU A 46 15.40 23.13 -5.53
N PRO A 47 15.55 23.22 -4.20
CA PRO A 47 14.55 23.66 -3.25
C PRO A 47 14.08 25.11 -3.42
N VAL A 48 12.86 25.40 -2.97
CA VAL A 48 12.25 26.74 -3.00
C VAL A 48 13.07 27.72 -2.15
N PRO A 49 13.54 28.85 -2.72
CA PRO A 49 14.31 29.82 -1.95
C PRO A 49 13.50 30.48 -0.83
N GLN A 50 14.18 30.93 0.22
CA GLN A 50 13.57 31.74 1.28
C GLN A 50 12.97 33.04 0.75
N GLN A 51 13.69 33.72 -0.15
CA GLN A 51 13.24 34.96 -0.80
C GLN A 51 13.66 34.97 -2.27
N ILE A 52 12.73 35.30 -3.16
CA ILE A 52 12.97 35.46 -4.59
C ILE A 52 12.09 36.55 -5.19
N ASP A 53 12.71 37.54 -5.82
CA ASP A 53 12.05 38.69 -6.43
C ASP A 53 12.46 38.83 -7.91
N SER A 54 11.51 39.19 -8.76
CA SER A 54 11.79 39.48 -10.16
C SER A 54 12.39 40.87 -10.31
N ARG A 55 13.37 41.02 -11.20
CA ARG A 55 14.00 42.31 -11.52
C ARG A 55 13.97 42.60 -13.02
N PRO A 56 14.02 43.88 -13.44
CA PRO A 56 14.15 44.22 -14.85
C PRO A 56 15.49 43.78 -15.45
N GLY A 57 15.47 43.44 -16.74
CA GLY A 57 16.69 43.22 -17.53
C GLY A 57 17.21 41.78 -17.48
N ALA A 58 16.71 40.93 -18.38
CA ALA A 58 17.26 39.59 -18.59
C ALA A 58 18.72 39.65 -19.06
N VAL A 59 19.54 38.72 -18.57
CA VAL A 59 20.95 38.57 -18.95
C VAL A 59 21.06 37.45 -19.97
N VAL A 60 21.48 37.78 -21.19
CA VAL A 60 21.77 36.79 -22.24
C VAL A 60 23.26 36.52 -22.23
N LEU A 61 23.65 35.26 -22.10
CA LEU A 61 25.05 34.88 -22.05
C LEU A 61 25.64 34.81 -23.48
N PRO A 62 26.82 35.42 -23.72
CA PRO A 62 27.59 35.20 -24.94
C PRO A 62 28.26 33.82 -24.90
N ASP A 63 28.80 33.40 -26.04
CA ASP A 63 29.49 32.11 -26.18
C ASP A 63 30.79 32.05 -25.35
N ASN A 64 31.38 33.20 -25.02
CA ASN A 64 32.56 33.33 -24.16
C ASN A 64 32.30 34.37 -23.09
N ILE A 65 32.48 34.01 -21.82
CA ILE A 65 32.23 34.89 -20.68
C ILE A 65 33.40 34.88 -19.69
N ASP A 66 33.73 36.06 -19.17
CA ASP A 66 34.68 36.21 -18.07
C ASP A 66 33.94 36.04 -16.74
N VAL A 67 34.49 35.18 -15.88
CA VAL A 67 34.03 34.95 -14.50
C VAL A 67 35.07 35.52 -13.55
N VAL A 68 34.68 36.54 -12.79
CA VAL A 68 35.54 37.16 -11.79
C VAL A 68 35.54 36.33 -10.52
N VAL A 69 36.74 35.91 -10.12
CA VAL A 69 37.00 35.18 -8.89
C VAL A 69 38.11 35.87 -8.10
N GLY A 70 37.98 35.89 -6.77
CA GLY A 70 39.04 36.28 -5.86
C GLY A 70 39.96 35.11 -5.52
N GLU A 71 41.06 35.39 -4.83
CA GLU A 71 42.06 34.36 -4.46
C GLU A 71 41.52 33.31 -3.51
N ALA A 72 40.50 33.67 -2.71
CA ALA A 72 39.87 32.79 -1.73
C ALA A 72 38.55 32.19 -2.23
N ALA A 73 38.26 32.27 -3.54
CA ALA A 73 37.03 31.71 -4.11
C ALA A 73 36.97 30.20 -3.98
N ASP A 74 35.81 29.68 -3.55
CA ASP A 74 35.58 28.26 -3.35
C ASP A 74 35.83 27.42 -4.64
N PRO A 75 36.74 26.43 -4.62
CA PRO A 75 37.07 25.62 -5.80
C PRO A 75 35.91 24.76 -6.32
N ALA A 76 35.03 24.28 -5.44
CA ALA A 76 33.88 23.47 -5.84
C ALA A 76 32.84 24.34 -6.57
N ALA A 77 32.59 25.56 -6.11
CA ALA A 77 31.73 26.52 -6.77
C ALA A 77 32.28 26.94 -8.14
N GLN A 78 33.60 27.14 -8.25
CA GLN A 78 34.26 27.42 -9.53
C GLN A 78 34.04 26.27 -10.52
N THR A 79 34.31 25.04 -10.09
CA THR A 79 34.14 23.84 -10.92
C THR A 79 32.70 23.68 -11.36
N ALA A 80 31.74 23.76 -10.44
CA ALA A 80 30.32 23.63 -10.72
C ALA A 80 29.81 24.69 -11.71
N LEU A 81 30.29 25.94 -11.61
CA LEU A 81 29.89 27.01 -12.54
C LEU A 81 30.47 26.76 -13.94
N VAL A 82 31.73 26.35 -14.04
CA VAL A 82 32.37 26.06 -15.33
C VAL A 82 31.69 24.87 -16.02
N GLU A 83 31.40 23.80 -15.28
CA GLU A 83 30.66 22.64 -15.79
C GLU A 83 29.24 23.03 -16.25
N LEU A 84 28.53 23.84 -15.46
CA LEU A 84 27.20 24.34 -15.81
C LEU A 84 27.22 25.14 -17.12
N LEU A 85 28.13 26.10 -17.24
CA LEU A 85 28.23 26.93 -18.44
C LEU A 85 28.63 26.11 -19.66
N SER A 86 29.56 25.18 -19.50
CA SER A 86 30.00 24.28 -20.57
C SER A 86 28.87 23.36 -21.07
N ALA A 87 28.02 22.86 -20.17
CA ALA A 87 26.84 22.07 -20.53
C ALA A 87 25.82 22.85 -21.40
N HIS A 88 25.86 24.18 -21.34
CA HIS A 88 25.07 25.08 -22.19
C HIS A 88 25.87 25.68 -23.35
N GLY A 89 27.06 25.16 -23.66
CA GLY A 89 27.90 25.63 -24.76
C GLY A 89 28.56 26.99 -24.53
N VAL A 90 28.63 27.47 -23.28
CA VAL A 90 29.27 28.73 -22.90
C VAL A 90 30.67 28.45 -22.35
N THR A 91 31.69 29.02 -22.98
CA THR A 91 33.08 28.93 -22.51
C THR A 91 33.32 29.97 -21.43
N ALA A 92 33.64 29.50 -20.21
CA ALA A 92 33.93 30.34 -19.07
C ALA A 92 35.45 30.51 -18.88
N ARG A 93 35.92 31.76 -18.80
CA ARG A 93 37.30 32.08 -18.45
C ARG A 93 37.34 32.71 -17.05
N LEU A 94 38.01 32.04 -16.12
CA LEU A 94 38.23 32.58 -14.77
C LEU A 94 39.28 33.70 -14.86
N VAL A 95 38.95 34.89 -14.35
CA VAL A 95 39.82 36.08 -14.37
C VAL A 95 39.87 36.74 -13.00
N ARG A 96 41.00 37.41 -12.69
CA ARG A 96 41.11 38.23 -11.49
C ARG A 96 40.58 39.63 -11.75
N HIS A 97 40.08 40.28 -10.70
CA HIS A 97 39.50 41.63 -10.79
C HIS A 97 40.48 42.67 -11.36
N SER A 98 41.79 42.54 -11.11
CA SER A 98 42.84 43.42 -11.65
C SER A 98 43.01 43.35 -13.16
N ASP A 99 42.55 42.26 -13.78
CA ASP A 99 42.85 41.91 -15.17
C ASP A 99 41.64 42.20 -16.09
N LEU A 100 40.63 42.90 -15.58
CA LEU A 100 39.38 43.21 -16.28
C LEU A 100 39.59 44.26 -17.39
N ALA A 101 39.50 43.83 -18.64
CA ALA A 101 39.20 44.71 -19.76
C ALA A 101 37.71 45.11 -19.72
N ALA A 102 37.36 46.30 -20.22
CA ALA A 102 36.01 46.88 -20.19
C ALA A 102 34.96 46.16 -21.08
N ARG A 103 34.79 44.83 -20.98
CA ARG A 103 33.83 44.03 -21.75
C ARG A 103 32.75 43.45 -20.83
N ALA A 104 31.49 43.54 -21.26
CA ALA A 104 30.30 43.00 -20.60
C ALA A 104 29.63 41.96 -21.53
N PRO A 105 28.94 40.92 -21.03
CA PRO A 105 28.56 40.62 -19.64
C PRO A 105 29.62 39.84 -18.84
N MET A 106 29.46 39.83 -17.51
CA MET A 106 30.41 39.23 -16.54
C MET A 106 29.65 38.51 -15.43
N ILE A 107 30.17 37.36 -14.99
CA ILE A 107 29.72 36.68 -13.77
C ILE A 107 30.72 37.01 -12.66
N ILE A 108 30.24 37.31 -11.46
CA ILE A 108 31.06 37.43 -10.25
C ILE A 108 30.72 36.25 -9.35
N LEU A 109 31.73 35.47 -8.97
CA LEU A 109 31.58 34.27 -8.15
C LEU A 109 32.37 34.42 -6.85
N GLY A 110 31.69 34.24 -5.72
CA GLY A 110 32.26 34.31 -4.37
C GLY A 110 31.70 35.45 -3.55
N GLY A 111 31.51 35.18 -2.25
CA GLY A 111 31.08 36.17 -1.26
C GLY A 111 32.10 37.28 -0.99
N PRO A 112 31.77 38.26 -0.14
CA PRO A 112 32.67 39.38 0.21
C PRO A 112 34.06 38.96 0.70
N ARG A 113 34.17 37.83 1.40
CA ARG A 113 35.44 37.27 1.92
C ARG A 113 36.22 36.47 0.87
N GLU A 114 35.53 35.93 -0.13
CA GLU A 114 36.11 35.10 -1.19
C GLU A 114 36.55 35.96 -2.39
N THR A 115 35.65 36.85 -2.80
CA THR A 115 35.73 37.72 -3.97
C THR A 115 35.18 39.11 -3.60
N PRO A 116 36.02 40.03 -3.09
CA PRO A 116 35.58 41.37 -2.64
C PRO A 116 34.83 42.20 -3.69
N ALA A 117 35.07 41.93 -4.98
CA ALA A 117 34.37 42.56 -6.09
C ALA A 117 32.84 42.32 -6.09
N SER A 118 32.36 41.30 -5.39
CA SER A 118 30.92 41.05 -5.22
C SER A 118 30.20 42.19 -4.49
N ILE A 119 30.86 42.89 -3.56
CA ILE A 119 30.29 44.00 -2.78
C ILE A 119 29.85 45.13 -3.71
N ASP A 120 30.76 45.60 -4.56
CA ASP A 120 30.48 46.70 -5.48
C ASP A 120 29.51 46.27 -6.58
N ALA A 121 29.58 45.02 -7.04
CA ALA A 121 28.66 44.49 -8.05
C ALA A 121 27.22 44.39 -7.53
N LEU A 122 27.00 43.95 -6.29
CA LEU A 122 25.69 43.91 -5.65
C LEU A 122 25.15 45.32 -5.36
N ARG A 123 26.02 46.25 -4.90
CA ARG A 123 25.64 47.65 -4.72
C ARG A 123 25.18 48.29 -6.02
N ALA A 124 25.91 48.05 -7.12
CA ALA A 124 25.55 48.56 -8.45
C ALA A 124 24.24 47.97 -8.99
N LEU A 125 23.82 46.80 -8.48
CA LEU A 125 22.54 46.18 -8.77
C LEU A 125 21.44 46.60 -7.77
N ASP A 126 21.71 47.45 -6.77
CA ASP A 126 20.77 47.75 -5.67
C ASP A 126 20.26 46.46 -4.99
N VAL A 127 21.20 45.61 -4.60
CA VAL A 127 20.98 44.35 -3.89
C VAL A 127 21.88 44.32 -2.66
N ALA A 128 21.31 43.99 -1.49
CA ALA A 128 22.11 43.83 -0.27
C ALA A 128 23.00 42.56 -0.34
N GLY A 129 24.16 42.59 0.30
CA GLY A 129 25.07 41.44 0.38
C GLY A 129 24.57 40.30 1.28
N PRO A 130 25.30 39.17 1.34
CA PRO A 130 24.93 37.99 2.10
C PRO A 130 25.28 38.07 3.59
N GLU A 131 25.98 39.11 4.08
CA GLU A 131 26.61 39.16 5.41
C GLU A 131 25.62 39.00 6.58
N SER A 132 24.33 39.27 6.36
CA SER A 132 23.26 39.12 7.35
C SER A 132 22.59 37.74 7.35
N LEU A 133 22.98 36.84 6.43
CA LEU A 133 22.34 35.52 6.26
C LEU A 133 23.01 34.46 7.16
N PRO A 134 22.29 33.40 7.54
CA PRO A 134 22.89 32.24 8.21
C PRO A 134 23.98 31.56 7.37
N GLY A 135 24.77 30.68 8.00
CA GLY A 135 25.75 29.84 7.32
C GLY A 135 25.13 29.07 6.16
N GLN A 136 25.93 28.78 5.12
CA GLN A 136 25.46 28.22 3.84
C GLN A 136 24.50 29.14 3.05
N GLY A 137 24.20 30.34 3.56
CA GLY A 137 23.35 31.31 2.88
C GLY A 137 24.04 31.99 1.71
N TYR A 138 23.26 32.51 0.77
CA TYR A 138 23.77 33.21 -0.40
C TYR A 138 22.81 34.26 -0.95
N VAL A 139 23.38 35.14 -1.77
CA VAL A 139 22.66 36.07 -2.63
C VAL A 139 23.00 35.76 -4.09
N LEU A 140 21.97 35.55 -4.91
CA LEU A 140 22.08 35.50 -6.37
C LEU A 140 21.37 36.71 -6.96
N ALA A 141 22.05 37.49 -7.78
CA ALA A 141 21.45 38.61 -8.49
C ALA A 141 21.81 38.56 -9.98
N ALA A 142 20.81 38.58 -10.85
CA ALA A 142 20.98 38.73 -12.29
C ALA A 142 20.17 39.92 -12.79
N GLY A 143 20.78 40.80 -13.58
CA GLY A 143 20.11 42.01 -14.02
C GLY A 143 21.01 42.98 -14.78
N ARG A 144 20.53 44.22 -14.92
CA ARG A 144 21.35 45.37 -15.34
C ARG A 144 21.76 46.20 -14.13
N ASP A 145 23.04 46.54 -14.06
CA ASP A 145 23.54 47.50 -13.07
C ASP A 145 23.09 48.94 -13.37
N ASP A 146 23.36 49.86 -12.45
CA ASP A 146 23.14 51.31 -12.55
C ASP A 146 23.81 51.98 -13.77
N HIS A 147 24.78 51.32 -14.41
CA HIS A 147 25.42 51.74 -15.66
C HIS A 147 24.83 51.01 -16.89
N GLY A 148 23.75 50.24 -16.74
CA GLY A 148 23.06 49.51 -17.79
C GLY A 148 23.74 48.21 -18.24
N ARG A 149 24.82 47.77 -17.58
CA ARG A 149 25.60 46.58 -17.96
C ARG A 149 24.97 45.32 -17.36
N SER A 150 24.93 44.24 -18.13
CA SER A 150 24.41 42.96 -17.66
C SER A 150 25.39 42.26 -16.71
N ARG A 151 24.90 41.84 -15.54
CA ARG A 151 25.67 41.20 -14.48
C ARG A 151 24.93 39.98 -13.93
N ILE A 152 25.70 38.96 -13.54
CA ILE A 152 25.25 37.89 -12.64
C ILE A 152 26.22 37.87 -11.46
N VAL A 153 25.71 37.92 -10.24
CA VAL A 153 26.49 37.85 -9.01
C VAL A 153 26.02 36.65 -8.21
N LEU A 154 26.96 35.79 -7.84
CA LEU A 154 26.78 34.59 -7.02
C LEU A 154 27.63 34.75 -5.76
N SER A 155 27.03 35.19 -4.67
CA SER A 155 27.74 35.68 -3.48
C SER A 155 27.25 34.96 -2.23
N GLY A 156 28.03 33.99 -1.75
CA GLY A 156 27.76 33.24 -0.52
C GLY A 156 28.21 33.95 0.77
N VAL A 157 27.70 33.49 1.91
CA VAL A 157 28.26 33.78 3.25
C VAL A 157 29.61 33.07 3.43
N ASP A 158 29.71 31.87 2.86
CA ASP A 158 30.83 30.93 2.85
C ASP A 158 30.87 30.18 1.50
N GLY A 159 31.87 29.31 1.31
CA GLY A 159 32.06 28.57 0.07
C GLY A 159 30.88 27.65 -0.30
N ALA A 160 30.23 27.04 0.69
CA ALA A 160 29.04 26.22 0.48
C ALA A 160 27.86 27.06 -0.02
N GLY A 161 27.63 28.24 0.56
CA GLY A 161 26.64 29.19 0.07
C GLY A 161 26.92 29.64 -1.37
N THR A 162 28.18 29.94 -1.70
CA THR A 162 28.58 30.27 -3.08
C THR A 162 28.32 29.11 -4.04
N PHE A 163 28.60 27.87 -3.63
CA PHE A 163 28.26 26.67 -4.40
C PHE A 163 26.74 26.52 -4.60
N TYR A 164 25.93 26.74 -3.57
CA TYR A 164 24.47 26.68 -3.66
C TYR A 164 23.86 27.79 -4.52
N ALA A 165 24.49 28.96 -4.60
CA ALA A 165 24.12 30.00 -5.56
C ALA A 165 24.26 29.51 -7.00
N VAL A 166 25.31 28.75 -7.31
CA VAL A 166 25.49 28.12 -8.64
C VAL A 166 24.37 27.11 -8.92
N GLN A 167 23.94 26.33 -7.93
CA GLN A 167 22.85 25.35 -8.12
C GLN A 167 21.49 26.02 -8.37
N SER A 168 21.23 27.18 -7.77
CA SER A 168 20.05 27.97 -8.12
C SER A 168 20.16 28.59 -9.51
N LEU A 169 21.35 29.07 -9.91
CA LEU A 169 21.58 29.55 -11.27
C LEU A 169 21.31 28.45 -12.31
N ARG A 170 21.73 27.21 -12.05
CA ARG A 170 21.51 26.03 -12.92
C ARG A 170 20.05 25.90 -13.35
N GLN A 171 19.12 26.15 -12.44
CA GLN A 171 17.68 26.01 -12.69
C GLN A 171 17.04 27.26 -13.30
N LEU A 172 17.70 28.41 -13.18
CA LEU A 172 17.24 29.68 -13.73
C LEU A 172 17.70 29.94 -15.17
N LEU A 173 18.73 29.23 -15.64
CA LEU A 173 19.18 29.29 -17.03
C LEU A 173 18.15 28.66 -17.96
N VAL A 174 17.76 29.39 -19.00
CA VAL A 174 16.83 28.91 -20.01
C VAL A 174 17.30 29.20 -21.43
N PRO A 175 16.96 28.32 -22.40
CA PRO A 175 17.22 28.57 -23.81
C PRO A 175 16.59 29.87 -24.31
N LYS A 176 17.33 30.62 -25.13
CA LYS A 176 16.89 31.83 -25.83
C LYS A 176 17.52 31.86 -27.23
N GLY A 177 16.82 31.27 -28.19
CA GLY A 177 17.40 31.01 -29.53
C GLY A 177 18.56 30.02 -29.41
N SER A 178 19.70 30.33 -30.04
CA SER A 178 20.93 29.54 -29.93
C SER A 178 21.76 29.83 -28.67
N ARG A 179 21.29 30.71 -27.78
CA ARG A 179 21.98 31.11 -26.56
C ARG A 179 21.19 30.71 -25.32
N VAL A 180 21.81 30.90 -24.16
CA VAL A 180 21.20 30.73 -22.85
C VAL A 180 21.02 32.10 -22.19
N SER A 181 19.97 32.25 -21.40
CA SER A 181 19.70 33.47 -20.64
C SER A 181 19.14 33.17 -19.26
N VAL A 182 19.29 34.14 -18.36
CA VAL A 182 18.60 34.16 -17.07
C VAL A 182 17.72 35.41 -17.00
N GLY A 183 16.50 35.26 -16.49
CA GLY A 183 15.61 36.38 -16.22
C GLY A 183 16.22 37.32 -15.18
N GLY A 184 15.83 38.60 -15.18
CA GLY A 184 16.25 39.48 -14.10
C GLY A 184 15.65 38.99 -12.78
N VAL A 185 16.49 38.71 -11.79
CA VAL A 185 16.10 38.06 -10.54
C VAL A 185 17.04 38.45 -9.41
N GLN A 186 16.51 38.47 -8.20
CA GLN A 186 17.27 38.51 -6.96
C GLN A 186 16.78 37.42 -6.03
N ILE A 187 17.71 36.66 -5.46
CA ILE A 187 17.47 35.62 -4.48
C ILE A 187 18.30 35.94 -3.25
N ARG A 188 17.68 35.84 -2.07
CA ARG A 188 18.36 35.80 -0.76
C ARG A 188 17.90 34.51 -0.09
N ASP A 189 18.84 33.61 0.19
CA ASP A 189 18.45 32.23 0.49
C ASP A 189 19.43 31.56 1.45
N TRP A 190 18.91 30.64 2.27
CA TRP A 190 19.62 29.90 3.30
C TRP A 190 18.80 28.65 3.70
N PRO A 191 19.44 27.61 4.23
CA PRO A 191 18.73 26.39 4.60
C PRO A 191 17.99 26.53 5.94
N GLY A 192 16.85 25.85 6.06
CA GLY A 192 16.19 25.59 7.33
C GLY A 192 16.98 24.60 8.17
N TYR A 193 17.18 23.38 7.67
CA TYR A 193 18.03 22.38 8.32
C TYR A 193 19.50 22.57 7.95
N GLN A 194 20.39 22.70 8.94
CA GLN A 194 21.82 22.92 8.72
C GLN A 194 22.52 21.66 8.17
N VAL A 195 22.11 20.48 8.62
CA VAL A 195 22.55 19.19 8.08
C VAL A 195 21.37 18.51 7.40
N ARG A 196 21.53 18.14 6.13
CA ARG A 196 20.49 17.46 5.37
C ARG A 196 21.03 16.59 4.24
N GLY A 197 20.53 15.36 4.12
CA GLY A 197 21.11 14.37 3.25
C GLY A 197 20.30 13.09 3.06
N GLY A 198 20.76 12.25 2.14
CA GLY A 198 20.21 10.90 1.94
C GLY A 198 21.14 9.82 2.51
N MET A 199 20.57 8.65 2.80
CA MET A 199 21.25 7.54 3.45
C MET A 199 21.20 6.26 2.62
N GLU A 200 22.36 5.63 2.45
CA GLU A 200 22.47 4.22 2.09
C GLU A 200 22.57 3.41 3.39
N SER A 201 21.44 3.16 4.06
CA SER A 201 21.41 2.52 5.40
C SER A 201 20.31 1.47 5.59
N PHE A 202 19.78 0.91 4.50
CA PHE A 202 18.73 -0.09 4.50
C PHE A 202 19.26 -1.54 4.55
N TYR A 203 18.36 -2.49 4.78
CA TYR A 203 18.61 -3.91 4.58
C TYR A 203 18.40 -4.33 3.13
N GLY A 204 19.35 -5.10 2.58
CA GLY A 204 19.25 -5.63 1.21
C GLY A 204 20.44 -5.25 0.32
N PRO A 205 20.32 -5.47 -1.01
CA PRO A 205 21.42 -5.23 -1.95
C PRO A 205 21.97 -3.80 -1.86
N VAL A 206 23.27 -3.67 -1.63
CA VAL A 206 23.96 -2.37 -1.58
C VAL A 206 23.96 -1.69 -2.94
N TRP A 207 24.12 -0.37 -2.95
CA TRP A 207 24.21 0.40 -4.18
C TRP A 207 25.52 0.15 -4.93
N SER A 208 25.45 0.27 -6.25
CA SER A 208 26.65 0.23 -7.09
C SER A 208 27.47 1.51 -6.93
N GLN A 209 28.70 1.52 -7.48
CA GLN A 209 29.52 2.73 -7.50
C GLN A 209 28.88 3.85 -8.34
N ASP A 210 28.22 3.53 -9.45
CA ASP A 210 27.52 4.52 -10.27
C ASP A 210 26.32 5.12 -9.54
N ASP A 211 25.57 4.29 -8.79
CA ASP A 211 24.48 4.77 -7.93
C ASP A 211 24.99 5.75 -6.87
N ARG A 212 26.14 5.46 -6.23
CA ARG A 212 26.75 6.36 -5.22
C ARG A 212 27.25 7.67 -5.83
N ARG A 213 27.83 7.64 -7.03
CA ARG A 213 28.18 8.87 -7.77
C ARG A 213 26.94 9.69 -8.10
N SER A 214 25.89 9.04 -8.60
CA SER A 214 24.59 9.66 -8.90
C SER A 214 23.96 10.28 -7.64
N GLN A 215 24.04 9.60 -6.49
CA GLN A 215 23.58 10.14 -5.21
C GLN A 215 24.30 11.42 -4.84
N VAL A 216 25.64 11.43 -4.82
CA VAL A 216 26.41 12.62 -4.45
C VAL A 216 26.08 13.80 -5.38
N GLU A 217 26.01 13.56 -6.68
CA GLU A 217 25.63 14.58 -7.67
C GLU A 217 24.21 15.10 -7.46
N PHE A 218 23.25 14.21 -7.17
CA PHE A 218 21.87 14.60 -6.91
C PHE A 218 21.76 15.45 -5.65
N LEU A 219 22.38 15.00 -4.55
CA LEU A 219 22.43 15.71 -3.28
C LEU A 219 22.99 17.12 -3.49
N ALA A 220 24.15 17.23 -4.14
CA ALA A 220 24.81 18.51 -4.37
C ALA A 220 23.95 19.50 -5.16
N ARG A 221 23.29 19.04 -6.23
CA ARG A 221 22.42 19.86 -7.09
C ARG A 221 21.16 20.34 -6.39
N HIS A 222 20.64 19.54 -5.46
CA HIS A 222 19.46 19.87 -4.67
C HIS A 222 19.81 20.48 -3.33
N LYS A 223 21.06 20.95 -3.18
CA LYS A 223 21.57 21.56 -1.98
C LYS A 223 21.31 20.63 -0.79
N MET A 224 21.83 19.41 -0.85
CA MET A 224 21.99 18.49 0.26
C MET A 224 23.48 18.34 0.58
N ASN A 225 23.82 18.26 1.86
CA ASN A 225 25.22 18.36 2.32
C ASN A 225 25.71 17.14 3.11
N GLN A 226 24.94 16.06 3.11
CA GLN A 226 25.34 14.82 3.77
C GLN A 226 25.01 13.61 2.89
N PHE A 227 25.97 12.70 2.76
CA PHE A 227 25.74 11.34 2.26
C PHE A 227 26.13 10.35 3.35
N PHE A 228 25.14 9.65 3.89
CA PHE A 228 25.34 8.66 4.93
C PHE A 228 25.59 7.28 4.32
N TYR A 229 26.75 6.70 4.62
CA TYR A 229 27.16 5.39 4.16
C TYR A 229 27.18 4.39 5.31
N GLY A 230 26.30 3.40 5.26
CA GLY A 230 26.29 2.32 6.24
C GLY A 230 25.32 1.18 5.94
N PRO A 231 25.19 0.69 4.69
CA PRO A 231 24.19 -0.32 4.37
C PRO A 231 24.45 -1.59 5.17
N ALA A 232 23.40 -2.23 5.67
CA ALA A 232 23.51 -3.41 6.54
C ALA A 232 24.19 -4.60 5.84
N ASN A 233 24.12 -4.66 4.51
CA ASN A 233 24.71 -5.74 3.70
C ASN A 233 26.16 -5.45 3.24
N ASP A 234 26.72 -4.26 3.49
CA ASP A 234 28.18 -4.13 3.47
C ASP A 234 28.70 -4.82 4.73
N LEU A 235 29.25 -6.02 4.57
CA LEU A 235 29.70 -6.81 5.71
C LEU A 235 30.72 -6.04 6.56
N ARG A 236 31.49 -5.10 6.00
CA ARG A 236 32.52 -4.33 6.74
C ARG A 236 31.94 -3.28 7.68
N THR A 237 30.69 -2.85 7.46
CA THR A 237 29.97 -1.95 8.37
C THR A 237 29.21 -2.73 9.46
N GLY A 238 28.98 -4.04 9.28
CA GLY A 238 28.27 -4.91 10.22
C GLY A 238 29.01 -6.22 10.55
N SER A 239 28.62 -7.34 9.93
CA SER A 239 29.06 -8.71 10.32
C SER A 239 30.58 -9.01 10.29
N ASN A 240 31.36 -8.17 9.61
CA ASN A 240 32.83 -8.17 9.52
C ASN A 240 33.40 -6.79 9.95
N TRP A 241 32.75 -6.11 10.90
CA TRP A 241 33.19 -4.82 11.46
C TRP A 241 34.66 -4.83 11.89
N ASP A 242 35.12 -5.99 12.38
CA ASP A 242 36.43 -6.25 12.96
C ASP A 242 37.59 -6.39 11.96
N SER A 243 37.32 -6.29 10.65
CA SER A 243 38.27 -6.65 9.59
C SER A 243 38.46 -5.55 8.54
N LEU A 244 39.64 -4.91 8.44
CA LEU A 244 39.93 -3.79 7.52
C LEU A 244 39.51 -4.01 6.04
N TYR A 245 39.20 -2.92 5.33
CA TYR A 245 38.93 -2.92 3.89
C TYR A 245 40.25 -3.20 3.17
N ASP A 246 40.19 -3.98 2.10
CA ASP A 246 41.37 -4.16 1.24
C ASP A 246 41.63 -2.92 0.37
N ALA A 247 42.76 -2.91 -0.34
CA ALA A 247 43.17 -1.77 -1.14
C ALA A 247 42.20 -1.44 -2.30
N ALA A 248 41.52 -2.44 -2.86
CA ALA A 248 40.58 -2.24 -3.95
C ALA A 248 39.25 -1.68 -3.42
N GLU A 249 38.71 -2.25 -2.34
CA GLU A 249 37.54 -1.73 -1.63
C GLU A 249 37.76 -0.28 -1.19
N LEU A 250 38.94 0.01 -0.63
CA LEU A 250 39.29 1.34 -0.12
C LEU A 250 39.45 2.38 -1.25
N ALA A 251 40.01 1.99 -2.40
CA ALA A 251 40.11 2.85 -3.56
C ALA A 251 38.74 3.28 -4.09
N LEU A 252 37.77 2.35 -4.12
CA LEU A 252 36.40 2.64 -4.53
C LEU A 252 35.69 3.60 -3.56
N MET A 253 35.88 3.44 -2.26
CA MET A 253 35.31 4.40 -1.29
C MET A 253 35.98 5.78 -1.36
N ARG A 254 37.31 5.82 -1.52
CA ARG A 254 38.06 7.09 -1.66
C ARG A 254 37.51 7.91 -2.82
N GLU A 255 37.17 7.27 -3.93
CA GLU A 255 36.57 7.96 -5.08
C GLU A 255 35.27 8.70 -4.71
N ILE A 256 34.37 8.04 -3.97
CA ILE A 256 33.12 8.65 -3.52
C ILE A 256 33.36 9.74 -2.47
N VAL A 257 34.30 9.54 -1.56
CA VAL A 257 34.68 10.54 -0.54
C VAL A 257 35.24 11.81 -1.19
N ASP A 258 36.14 11.67 -2.16
CA ASP A 258 36.72 12.80 -2.89
C ASP A 258 35.67 13.52 -3.75
N LEU A 259 34.77 12.76 -4.40
CA LEU A 259 33.63 13.33 -5.13
C LEU A 259 32.73 14.13 -4.18
N ALA A 260 32.32 13.57 -3.04
CA ALA A 260 31.46 14.21 -2.05
C ALA A 260 32.08 15.54 -1.57
N ARG A 261 33.36 15.53 -1.20
CA ARG A 261 34.09 16.74 -0.81
C ARG A 261 34.08 17.80 -1.91
N SER A 262 34.31 17.39 -3.17
CA SER A 262 34.30 18.32 -4.32
C SER A 262 32.93 18.90 -4.66
N ARG A 263 31.88 18.50 -3.93
CA ARG A 263 30.49 18.87 -4.15
C ARG A 263 29.81 19.45 -2.90
N HIS A 264 30.58 19.80 -1.86
CA HIS A 264 30.06 20.24 -0.56
C HIS A 264 29.06 19.25 0.06
N VAL A 265 29.33 17.96 -0.13
CA VAL A 265 28.62 16.84 0.51
C VAL A 265 29.57 16.18 1.50
N ASP A 266 29.19 16.13 2.76
CA ASP A 266 29.92 15.43 3.81
C ASP A 266 29.62 13.94 3.75
N PHE A 267 30.67 13.12 3.66
CA PHE A 267 30.56 11.67 3.66
C PHE A 267 30.61 11.18 5.11
N VAL A 268 29.53 10.55 5.56
CA VAL A 268 29.41 10.00 6.91
C VAL A 268 29.61 8.49 6.87
N TYR A 269 30.58 8.00 7.64
CA TYR A 269 30.84 6.57 7.76
C TYR A 269 30.19 5.98 9.01
N ARG A 270 29.25 5.04 8.82
CA ARG A 270 28.58 4.31 9.90
C ARG A 270 29.14 2.90 10.07
N ILE A 271 29.28 2.48 11.32
CA ILE A 271 29.62 1.11 11.70
C ILE A 271 28.71 0.60 12.83
N SER A 272 28.33 -0.67 12.76
CA SER A 272 27.55 -1.39 13.76
C SER A 272 28.33 -2.58 14.32
N PRO A 273 29.15 -2.35 15.35
CA PRO A 273 30.08 -3.35 15.83
C PRO A 273 29.39 -4.50 16.59
N GLU A 274 28.13 -4.37 17.02
CA GLU A 274 27.35 -5.51 17.57
C GLU A 274 26.87 -6.49 16.50
N ALA A 275 27.10 -6.19 15.22
CA ALA A 275 26.81 -7.08 14.09
C ALA A 275 25.37 -7.64 14.11
N PRO A 276 24.33 -6.81 13.89
CA PRO A 276 22.93 -7.24 14.02
C PRO A 276 22.57 -8.47 13.16
N MET A 277 23.21 -8.62 12.00
CA MET A 277 23.02 -9.78 11.10
C MET A 277 23.89 -11.00 11.44
N ALA A 278 24.82 -10.88 12.40
CA ALA A 278 25.64 -11.98 12.91
C ALA A 278 26.05 -11.75 14.39
N PRO A 279 25.11 -11.77 15.35
CA PRO A 279 25.38 -11.32 16.73
C PRO A 279 26.51 -12.08 17.44
N SER A 280 26.75 -13.35 17.07
CA SER A 280 27.88 -14.14 17.59
C SER A 280 29.27 -13.63 17.17
N ARG A 281 29.32 -12.70 16.20
CA ARG A 281 30.52 -12.01 15.72
C ARG A 281 30.54 -10.54 16.14
N GLY A 282 29.60 -10.12 16.99
CA GLY A 282 29.56 -8.80 17.57
C GLY A 282 30.78 -8.51 18.44
N ILE A 283 30.99 -7.24 18.71
CA ILE A 283 32.02 -6.73 19.60
C ILE A 283 31.89 -7.33 21.01
N CYS A 284 33.02 -7.68 21.60
CA CYS A 284 33.11 -7.86 23.04
C CYS A 284 33.54 -6.51 23.65
N HIS A 285 32.59 -5.77 24.22
CA HIS A 285 32.72 -4.38 24.63
C HIS A 285 33.86 -4.16 25.63
N VAL A 286 34.13 -5.12 26.52
CA VAL A 286 35.22 -5.04 27.50
C VAL A 286 36.60 -5.32 26.92
N ARG A 287 36.73 -5.94 25.75
CA ARG A 287 38.02 -6.35 25.19
C ARG A 287 38.73 -5.17 24.52
N GLU A 288 39.90 -4.81 25.04
CA GLU A 288 40.76 -3.78 24.45
C GLU A 288 41.15 -4.08 23.00
N THR A 289 41.37 -5.37 22.66
CA THR A 289 41.71 -5.78 21.29
C THR A 289 40.59 -5.46 20.29
N ASP A 290 39.34 -5.57 20.71
CA ASP A 290 38.18 -5.30 19.85
C ASP A 290 37.96 -3.79 19.70
N ARG A 291 38.13 -3.03 20.80
CA ARG A 291 38.17 -1.55 20.76
C ARG A 291 39.29 -1.04 19.83
N ALA A 292 40.47 -1.67 19.85
CA ALA A 292 41.58 -1.31 18.97
C ALA A 292 41.28 -1.57 17.48
N LYS A 293 40.56 -2.65 17.14
CA LYS A 293 40.11 -2.90 15.75
C LYS A 293 39.14 -1.82 15.27
N LEU A 294 38.22 -1.39 16.13
CA LEU A 294 37.30 -0.29 15.83
C LEU A 294 38.04 1.03 15.55
N LEU A 295 39.06 1.36 16.35
CA LEU A 295 39.91 2.54 16.09
C LEU A 295 40.68 2.40 14.77
N ALA A 296 41.28 1.24 14.51
CA ALA A 296 42.02 0.98 13.27
C ALA A 296 41.12 1.15 12.03
N ARG A 297 39.83 0.80 12.15
CA ARG A 297 38.86 1.07 11.09
C ARG A 297 38.67 2.56 10.85
N PHE A 298 38.43 3.32 11.90
CA PHE A 298 38.17 4.74 11.80
C PHE A 298 39.39 5.50 11.26
N GLU A 299 40.60 5.07 11.64
CA GLU A 299 41.86 5.55 11.08
C GLU A 299 41.95 5.27 9.58
N GLN A 300 41.65 4.04 9.13
CA GLN A 300 41.63 3.70 7.70
C GLN A 300 40.69 4.61 6.89
N MET A 301 39.52 4.93 7.45
CA MET A 301 38.57 5.85 6.81
C MET A 301 39.04 7.32 6.86
N TRP A 302 39.75 7.71 7.93
CA TRP A 302 40.34 9.05 8.06
C TRP A 302 41.40 9.32 7.00
N GLU A 303 42.25 8.33 6.72
CA GLU A 303 43.32 8.36 5.71
C GLU A 303 42.80 8.55 4.28
N ILE A 304 41.55 8.15 4.00
CA ILE A 304 40.89 8.42 2.71
C ILE A 304 40.06 9.70 2.71
N GLY A 305 39.98 10.39 3.85
CA GLY A 305 39.39 11.72 3.92
C GLY A 305 38.02 11.83 4.57
N VAL A 306 37.49 10.77 5.17
CA VAL A 306 36.25 10.81 5.96
C VAL A 306 36.47 11.68 7.19
N ARG A 307 35.48 12.51 7.53
CA ARG A 307 35.53 13.40 8.72
C ARG A 307 34.34 13.23 9.66
N SER A 308 33.29 12.55 9.23
CA SER A 308 32.08 12.32 10.02
C SER A 308 31.86 10.83 10.24
N TYR A 309 31.61 10.46 11.49
CA TYR A 309 31.57 9.07 11.95
C TYR A 309 30.33 8.80 12.77
N VAL A 310 29.77 7.60 12.60
CA VAL A 310 28.63 7.10 13.35
C VAL A 310 28.92 5.71 13.86
N ILE A 311 28.66 5.48 15.14
CA ILE A 311 28.52 4.14 15.71
C ILE A 311 27.03 3.90 15.87
N ALA A 312 26.55 2.76 15.42
CA ALA A 312 25.12 2.47 15.43
C ALA A 312 24.85 1.15 16.15
N TRP A 313 23.97 1.23 17.15
CA TRP A 313 23.57 0.17 18.05
C TRP A 313 22.14 -0.32 17.76
N ASP A 314 21.65 -0.04 16.56
CA ASP A 314 20.33 -0.37 16.03
C ASP A 314 20.19 -1.86 15.68
N ASP A 315 18.96 -2.38 15.81
CA ASP A 315 18.53 -3.72 15.40
C ASP A 315 19.31 -4.90 16.01
N VAL A 316 19.80 -4.69 17.23
CA VAL A 316 20.54 -5.70 18.01
C VAL A 316 19.60 -6.49 18.92
N SER A 317 19.95 -7.75 19.18
CA SER A 317 19.12 -8.65 20.01
C SER A 317 19.11 -8.31 21.50
N GLY A 318 20.03 -7.44 21.95
CA GLY A 318 20.28 -7.15 23.36
C GLY A 318 21.11 -8.22 24.09
N ASP A 319 21.52 -9.29 23.40
CA ASP A 319 22.42 -10.31 23.93
C ASP A 319 23.88 -9.97 23.60
N PHE A 320 24.74 -9.98 24.62
CA PHE A 320 26.18 -9.81 24.39
C PHE A 320 26.78 -11.01 23.64
N ALA A 321 27.66 -10.68 22.68
CA ALA A 321 28.40 -11.64 21.85
C ALA A 321 29.36 -12.52 22.66
N CYS A 322 29.91 -12.00 23.78
CA CYS A 322 30.88 -12.70 24.61
C CYS A 322 30.41 -12.85 26.06
N GLN A 323 30.95 -13.85 26.76
CA GLN A 323 30.63 -14.10 28.17
C GLN A 323 31.22 -13.02 29.09
N GLU A 324 32.35 -12.42 28.70
CA GLU A 324 33.03 -11.40 29.49
C GLU A 324 32.18 -10.14 29.67
N ASP A 325 31.46 -9.70 28.62
CA ASP A 325 30.50 -8.58 28.73
C ASP A 325 29.35 -8.95 29.66
N ARG A 326 28.81 -10.18 29.54
CA ARG A 326 27.75 -10.67 30.43
C ARG A 326 28.19 -10.63 31.89
N ASP A 327 29.41 -11.06 32.17
CA ASP A 327 29.96 -11.08 33.53
C ASP A 327 30.27 -9.67 34.06
N ALA A 328 30.79 -8.78 33.20
CA ALA A 328 31.18 -7.42 33.56
C ALA A 328 29.97 -6.53 33.85
N TYR A 329 28.92 -6.62 33.04
CA TYR A 329 27.79 -5.68 33.08
C TYR A 329 26.54 -6.21 33.80
N ARG A 330 26.49 -7.50 34.21
CA ARG A 330 25.31 -8.13 34.88
C ARG A 330 24.73 -7.38 36.08
N GLY A 331 25.52 -6.51 36.74
CA GLY A 331 25.11 -5.79 37.94
C GLY A 331 24.45 -4.43 37.67
N ASP A 332 24.45 -3.94 36.42
CA ASP A 332 23.85 -2.65 36.08
C ASP A 332 22.35 -2.77 35.77
N ARG A 333 21.61 -1.67 35.93
CA ARG A 333 20.18 -1.58 35.63
C ARG A 333 19.87 -1.63 34.13
N SER A 334 20.85 -1.30 33.29
CA SER A 334 20.81 -1.52 31.84
C SER A 334 22.21 -1.90 31.35
N PRO A 335 22.57 -3.20 31.40
CA PRO A 335 23.90 -3.67 31.00
C PRO A 335 24.30 -3.22 29.59
N LEU A 336 23.35 -3.30 28.65
CA LEU A 336 23.56 -2.92 27.26
C LEU A 336 23.88 -1.42 27.11
N ALA A 337 23.13 -0.54 27.80
CA ALA A 337 23.35 0.90 27.75
C ALA A 337 24.75 1.28 28.26
N VAL A 338 25.22 0.64 29.34
CA VAL A 338 26.58 0.87 29.87
C VAL A 338 27.63 0.46 28.85
N ALA A 339 27.54 -0.77 28.33
CA ALA A 339 28.52 -1.34 27.41
C ALA A 339 28.69 -0.48 26.14
N GLN A 340 27.56 -0.10 25.53
CA GLN A 340 27.54 0.74 24.34
C GLN A 340 28.00 2.17 24.61
N SER A 341 27.64 2.76 25.76
CA SER A 341 28.10 4.09 26.17
C SER A 341 29.62 4.11 26.39
N GLU A 342 30.19 3.07 27.02
CA GLU A 342 31.63 2.97 27.26
C GLU A 342 32.42 2.91 25.95
N VAL A 343 31.99 2.09 24.98
CA VAL A 343 32.66 2.00 23.67
C VAL A 343 32.50 3.30 22.89
N THR A 344 31.31 3.90 22.90
CA THR A 344 31.07 5.18 22.21
C THR A 344 31.93 6.30 22.81
N ASN A 345 31.99 6.41 24.14
CA ASN A 345 32.82 7.39 24.85
C ASN A 345 34.32 7.16 24.62
N PHE A 346 34.74 5.89 24.55
CA PHE A 346 36.11 5.53 24.22
C PHE A 346 36.49 6.04 22.82
N VAL A 347 35.65 5.83 21.81
CA VAL A 347 35.93 6.32 20.45
C VAL A 347 35.89 7.85 20.39
N GLN A 348 34.94 8.50 21.06
CA GLN A 348 34.89 9.96 21.16
C GLN A 348 36.23 10.53 21.68
N LYS A 349 36.74 9.98 22.78
CA LYS A 349 37.97 10.46 23.42
C LYS A 349 39.25 10.06 22.68
N GLU A 350 39.36 8.80 22.28
CA GLU A 350 40.60 8.25 21.75
C GLU A 350 40.76 8.48 20.25
N PHE A 351 39.68 8.82 19.54
CA PHE A 351 39.70 9.11 18.11
C PHE A 351 39.25 10.54 17.80
N ILE A 352 37.99 10.90 18.05
CA ILE A 352 37.42 12.17 17.58
C ILE A 352 38.17 13.38 18.16
N GLU A 353 38.39 13.42 19.48
CA GLU A 353 39.11 14.52 20.14
C GLU A 353 40.60 14.62 19.75
N LYS A 354 41.20 13.53 19.26
CA LYS A 354 42.60 13.49 18.81
C LYS A 354 42.78 13.85 17.34
N HIS A 355 41.70 14.02 16.59
CA HIS A 355 41.71 14.32 15.16
C HIS A 355 41.11 15.71 14.88
N PRO A 356 41.88 16.79 15.00
CA PRO A 356 41.41 18.13 14.66
C PRO A 356 40.83 18.18 13.23
N GLY A 357 39.57 18.60 13.12
CA GLY A 357 38.81 18.60 11.87
C GLY A 357 37.85 17.42 11.70
N ALA A 358 37.79 16.47 12.64
CA ALA A 358 36.67 15.54 12.75
C ALA A 358 35.39 16.30 13.13
N SER A 359 34.28 15.92 12.51
CA SER A 359 32.95 16.36 12.94
C SER A 359 32.61 15.73 14.29
N ARG A 360 31.72 16.38 15.01
CA ARG A 360 31.13 15.82 16.22
C ARG A 360 30.45 14.49 15.90
N MET A 361 30.71 13.46 16.70
CA MET A 361 30.16 12.13 16.46
C MET A 361 28.66 12.09 16.76
N VAL A 362 27.91 11.39 15.91
CA VAL A 362 26.51 11.07 16.14
C VAL A 362 26.40 9.56 16.34
N THR A 363 25.67 9.09 17.34
CA THR A 363 25.45 7.67 17.59
C THR A 363 23.97 7.30 17.37
N VAL A 364 23.71 6.05 17.00
CA VAL A 364 22.34 5.52 16.93
C VAL A 364 22.14 4.62 18.16
N PRO A 365 21.30 4.97 19.13
CA PRO A 365 21.03 4.09 20.27
C PRO A 365 20.22 2.85 19.84
N THR A 366 20.18 1.82 20.67
CA THR A 366 19.32 0.63 20.40
C THR A 366 17.85 0.99 20.41
N GLU A 367 17.42 1.84 21.34
CA GLU A 367 16.08 2.43 21.35
C GLU A 367 16.10 3.78 20.59
N TYR A 368 16.22 3.70 19.26
CA TYR A 368 16.33 4.86 18.36
C TYR A 368 14.99 5.50 17.95
N TRP A 369 13.87 5.03 18.50
CA TRP A 369 12.52 5.54 18.19
C TRP A 369 11.69 5.63 19.48
N GLY A 370 10.56 6.33 19.41
CA GLY A 370 9.64 6.50 20.56
C GLY A 370 9.92 7.77 21.38
N MET A 371 9.06 8.01 22.37
CA MET A 371 8.99 9.28 23.12
C MET A 371 8.91 9.08 24.65
N THR A 372 9.11 7.85 25.11
CA THR A 372 8.98 7.48 26.51
C THR A 372 10.31 7.03 27.07
N LYS A 373 10.70 7.53 28.26
CA LYS A 373 11.91 7.06 28.94
C LYS A 373 11.77 5.58 29.32
N THR A 374 12.83 4.82 29.06
CA THR A 374 12.99 3.43 29.50
C THR A 374 14.25 3.31 30.38
N PRO A 375 14.45 2.17 31.07
CA PRO A 375 15.71 1.92 31.79
C PRO A 375 16.94 1.99 30.88
N TYR A 376 16.81 1.64 29.60
CA TYR A 376 17.90 1.77 28.62
C TYR A 376 18.15 3.24 28.27
N THR A 377 17.13 3.99 27.81
CA THR A 377 17.34 5.38 27.37
C THR A 377 17.83 6.26 28.51
N ASP A 378 17.28 6.07 29.72
CA ASP A 378 17.68 6.83 30.91
C ASP A 378 19.13 6.53 31.29
N ARG A 379 19.56 5.25 31.23
CA ARG A 379 20.94 4.87 31.55
C ARG A 379 21.92 5.29 30.45
N PHE A 380 21.52 5.26 29.19
CA PHE A 380 22.36 5.68 28.06
C PHE A 380 22.55 7.21 28.05
N ASP A 381 21.48 8.01 28.25
CA ASP A 381 21.56 9.48 28.43
C ASP A 381 22.39 9.85 29.66
N GLU A 382 22.36 9.05 30.74
CA GLU A 382 23.20 9.27 31.94
C GLU A 382 24.70 9.05 31.67
N LEU A 383 25.08 8.10 30.81
CA LEU A 383 26.47 7.67 30.67
C LEU A 383 27.17 8.18 29.42
N LEU A 384 26.43 8.44 28.34
CA LEU A 384 27.00 8.92 27.10
C LEU A 384 27.63 10.30 27.29
N SER A 385 28.78 10.52 26.66
CA SER A 385 29.47 11.80 26.65
C SER A 385 28.57 12.87 26.03
N THR A 386 28.44 14.01 26.70
CA THR A 386 27.71 15.17 26.17
C THR A 386 28.39 15.79 24.95
N GLU A 387 29.53 15.26 24.50
CA GLU A 387 30.17 15.57 23.22
C GLU A 387 29.65 14.73 22.05
N VAL A 388 28.75 13.77 22.29
CA VAL A 388 28.14 12.91 21.27
C VAL A 388 26.66 13.29 21.11
N ASP A 389 26.19 13.29 19.87
CA ASP A 389 24.79 13.54 19.51
C ASP A 389 24.06 12.24 19.14
N LEU A 390 22.73 12.27 18.98
CA LEU A 390 21.90 11.06 18.78
C LEU A 390 21.03 11.12 17.53
N TYR A 391 20.91 10.00 16.82
CA TYR A 391 19.83 9.79 15.85
C TYR A 391 18.52 9.36 16.51
N TRP A 392 17.40 9.81 15.96
CA TRP A 392 16.04 9.41 16.35
C TRP A 392 15.12 9.33 15.11
N THR A 393 14.28 8.28 15.01
CA THR A 393 13.44 8.06 13.82
C THR A 393 12.00 8.55 13.92
N GLY A 394 11.63 9.16 15.05
CA GLY A 394 10.26 9.59 15.32
C GLY A 394 9.54 8.71 16.35
N PRO A 395 8.22 8.90 16.51
CA PRO A 395 7.37 8.06 17.37
C PRO A 395 7.43 6.56 17.05
N ALA A 396 7.77 6.19 15.82
CA ALA A 396 7.93 4.82 15.35
C ALA A 396 9.23 4.65 14.54
N VAL A 397 9.58 3.39 14.22
CA VAL A 397 10.70 3.08 13.32
C VAL A 397 10.47 3.73 11.95
N VAL A 398 9.28 3.50 11.37
CA VAL A 398 8.80 4.16 10.16
C VAL A 398 7.64 5.07 10.57
N SER A 399 7.92 6.35 10.81
CA SER A 399 6.94 7.27 11.39
C SER A 399 5.95 7.81 10.34
N PRO A 400 4.62 7.55 10.45
CA PRO A 400 3.61 8.13 9.56
C PRO A 400 3.53 9.66 9.65
N ASN A 401 3.85 10.20 10.84
CA ASN A 401 3.85 11.61 11.17
C ASN A 401 4.95 11.93 12.18
N ILE A 402 5.59 13.09 12.08
CA ILE A 402 6.52 13.63 13.09
C ILE A 402 6.17 15.10 13.33
N THR A 403 5.72 15.40 14.54
CA THR A 403 5.34 16.75 14.98
C THR A 403 6.43 17.40 15.84
N GLU A 404 6.32 18.72 16.04
CA GLU A 404 7.18 19.43 16.98
C GLU A 404 7.02 18.96 18.43
N ALA A 405 5.82 18.49 18.80
CA ALA A 405 5.56 17.94 20.13
C ALA A 405 6.27 16.59 20.30
N ASP A 406 6.28 15.76 19.25
CA ASP A 406 6.99 14.48 19.28
C ASP A 406 8.50 14.69 19.42
N LEU A 407 9.07 15.63 18.65
CA LEU A 407 10.48 15.99 18.76
C LEU A 407 10.81 16.54 20.16
N GLN A 408 9.94 17.35 20.75
CA GLN A 408 10.13 17.84 22.12
C GLN A 408 10.08 16.70 23.14
N ALA A 409 9.13 15.77 23.01
CA ALA A 409 9.04 14.62 23.91
C ALA A 409 10.27 13.70 23.79
N ALA A 410 10.78 13.50 22.58
CA ALA A 410 12.05 12.80 22.37
C ALA A 410 13.24 13.56 22.98
N GLN A 411 13.26 14.89 22.87
CA GLN A 411 14.28 15.73 23.51
C GLN A 411 14.22 15.65 25.04
N ASP A 412 13.04 15.44 25.63
CA ASP A 412 12.86 15.23 27.08
C ASP A 412 13.36 13.84 27.52
N VAL A 413 13.32 12.83 26.64
CA VAL A 413 13.96 11.52 26.85
C VAL A 413 15.49 11.67 26.85
N TRP A 414 16.02 12.37 25.85
CA TRP A 414 17.46 12.56 25.60
C TRP A 414 17.97 13.93 26.06
N SER A 415 17.65 14.30 27.29
CA SER A 415 17.78 15.67 27.81
C SER A 415 19.20 16.27 27.75
N ARG A 416 20.23 15.44 27.63
CA ARG A 416 21.64 15.87 27.62
C ARG A 416 22.26 15.93 26.23
N HIS A 417 21.56 15.45 25.22
CA HIS A 417 22.07 15.30 23.85
C HIS A 417 21.20 16.04 22.86
N ARG A 418 21.81 16.41 21.74
CA ARG A 418 21.08 16.99 20.61
C ARG A 418 20.62 15.87 19.69
N ILE A 419 19.43 16.03 19.12
CA ILE A 419 18.82 15.04 18.25
C ILE A 419 19.08 15.39 16.78
N MET A 420 19.39 14.37 15.98
CA MET A 420 19.40 14.33 14.52
C MET A 420 18.25 13.41 14.06
N ILE A 421 17.44 13.84 13.10
CA ILE A 421 16.32 13.02 12.62
C ILE A 421 16.81 12.01 11.57
N TRP A 422 16.50 10.73 11.78
CA TRP A 422 16.62 9.67 10.79
C TRP A 422 15.24 9.34 10.25
N ASP A 423 14.90 9.85 9.07
CA ASP A 423 13.57 9.65 8.49
C ASP A 423 13.55 8.38 7.62
N ASN A 424 12.86 7.33 8.06
CA ASN A 424 12.69 6.09 7.32
C ASN A 424 11.63 6.21 6.21
N TYR A 425 11.86 7.13 5.28
CA TYR A 425 11.12 7.25 4.03
C TYR A 425 12.08 7.77 2.95
N PRO A 426 12.11 7.23 1.72
CA PRO A 426 11.21 6.22 1.15
C PRO A 426 11.62 4.74 1.34
N VAL A 427 12.54 4.41 2.27
CA VAL A 427 13.02 3.03 2.46
C VAL A 427 11.90 1.98 2.42
N ASN A 428 12.16 0.87 1.74
CA ASN A 428 11.19 -0.19 1.46
C ASN A 428 11.74 -1.59 1.79
N ASP A 429 12.73 -1.71 2.67
CA ASP A 429 13.29 -3.01 3.08
C ASP A 429 12.25 -3.92 3.78
N TYR A 430 11.25 -3.33 4.42
CA TYR A 430 10.08 -4.02 4.96
C TYR A 430 9.01 -4.38 3.91
N ALA A 431 9.12 -3.87 2.67
CA ALA A 431 8.16 -4.07 1.58
C ALA A 431 8.86 -4.06 0.20
N THR A 432 9.92 -4.87 0.04
CA THR A 432 10.84 -4.83 -1.12
C THR A 432 10.18 -5.12 -2.47
N ASN A 433 8.94 -5.63 -2.47
CA ASN A 433 8.13 -5.80 -3.67
C ASN A 433 7.49 -4.50 -4.17
N ARG A 434 7.52 -3.39 -3.42
CA ARG A 434 6.89 -2.11 -3.78
C ARG A 434 7.91 -0.99 -3.93
N LEU A 435 7.62 -0.04 -4.80
CA LEU A 435 8.29 1.28 -4.82
C LEU A 435 7.42 2.29 -4.08
N LEU A 436 8.05 3.16 -3.28
CA LEU A 436 7.38 4.21 -2.51
C LEU A 436 7.77 5.58 -3.08
N LEU A 437 7.08 6.00 -4.14
CA LEU A 437 7.47 7.16 -4.97
C LEU A 437 6.68 8.44 -4.68
N GLY A 438 5.90 8.47 -3.60
CA GLY A 438 5.15 9.63 -3.17
C GLY A 438 6.03 10.77 -2.63
N PRO A 439 5.47 11.97 -2.43
CA PRO A 439 6.17 13.05 -1.74
C PRO A 439 6.31 12.80 -0.24
N LEU A 440 7.29 13.45 0.38
CA LEU A 440 7.35 13.59 1.83
C LEU A 440 6.09 14.33 2.33
N LYS A 441 5.41 13.75 3.32
CA LYS A 441 4.24 14.33 4.00
C LYS A 441 4.38 14.18 5.51
N ASN A 442 3.57 14.92 6.25
CA ASN A 442 3.42 14.78 7.70
C ASN A 442 4.74 14.96 8.49
N ARG A 443 5.51 15.99 8.13
CA ARG A 443 6.67 16.46 8.89
C ARG A 443 6.46 17.93 9.23
N ALA A 444 6.42 18.27 10.51
CA ALA A 444 6.16 19.64 10.94
C ALA A 444 7.28 20.60 10.52
N ALA A 445 6.92 21.80 10.06
CA ALA A 445 7.90 22.77 9.56
C ALA A 445 8.84 23.31 10.66
N GLY A 446 8.34 23.51 11.89
CA GLY A 446 9.09 24.14 12.99
C GLY A 446 10.11 23.23 13.68
N MET A 447 10.41 22.06 13.13
CA MET A 447 11.42 21.15 13.68
C MET A 447 12.86 21.58 13.35
N ALA A 448 13.07 22.29 12.24
CA ALA A 448 14.41 22.64 11.74
C ALA A 448 15.28 23.39 12.74
N ASP A 449 14.68 24.28 13.54
CA ASP A 449 15.39 25.09 14.55
C ASP A 449 15.67 24.33 15.86
N LYS A 450 15.15 23.10 16.01
CA LYS A 450 15.17 22.31 17.26
C LYS A 450 16.02 21.04 17.16
N THR A 451 16.68 20.81 16.03
CA THR A 451 17.45 19.59 15.74
C THR A 451 18.76 19.95 15.04
N ILE A 452 19.71 19.02 15.03
CA ILE A 452 20.97 19.14 14.29
C ILE A 452 20.71 19.16 12.78
N GLY A 453 19.72 18.38 12.35
CA GLY A 453 19.49 18.08 10.95
C GLY A 453 18.50 16.95 10.73
N ILE A 454 18.33 16.58 9.47
CA ILE A 454 17.49 15.46 9.06
C ILE A 454 18.16 14.71 7.91
N SER A 455 18.20 13.39 7.97
CA SER A 455 18.59 12.58 6.81
C SER A 455 17.61 11.45 6.54
N PHE A 456 17.51 11.09 5.26
CA PHE A 456 16.42 10.28 4.73
C PHE A 456 16.94 8.90 4.29
N ASN A 457 16.33 7.83 4.78
CA ASN A 457 16.69 6.46 4.40
C ASN A 457 16.01 6.08 3.08
N GLU A 458 16.81 5.64 2.11
CA GLU A 458 16.42 5.56 0.70
C GLU A 458 15.96 4.17 0.27
N LEU A 459 15.45 4.03 -0.96
CA LEU A 459 15.01 2.74 -1.50
C LEU A 459 16.17 1.74 -1.62
N VAL A 460 15.86 0.48 -1.28
CA VAL A 460 16.79 -0.64 -1.35
C VAL A 460 17.20 -0.89 -2.79
N GLY A 461 18.50 -0.84 -3.08
CA GLY A 461 19.07 -1.21 -4.38
C GLY A 461 18.76 -0.26 -5.56
N PHE A 462 18.01 0.84 -5.36
CA PHE A 462 17.51 1.68 -6.46
C PHE A 462 17.68 3.19 -6.22
N GLN A 463 18.92 3.70 -6.35
CA GLN A 463 19.21 5.10 -6.06
C GLN A 463 18.46 6.11 -6.95
N ASP A 464 18.39 5.90 -8.27
CA ASP A 464 17.71 6.81 -9.19
C ASP A 464 16.18 6.82 -8.92
N ALA A 465 15.60 5.69 -8.53
CA ALA A 465 14.20 5.63 -8.11
C ALA A 465 13.94 6.39 -6.79
N SER A 466 14.92 6.42 -5.88
CA SER A 466 14.82 7.19 -4.63
C SER A 466 14.69 8.70 -4.86
N GLN A 467 15.21 9.21 -5.99
CA GLN A 467 15.19 10.63 -6.33
C GLN A 467 13.77 11.23 -6.39
N PHE A 468 12.74 10.41 -6.59
CA PHE A 468 11.33 10.82 -6.59
C PHE A 468 10.91 11.43 -5.26
N ALA A 469 11.25 10.76 -4.16
CA ALA A 469 11.00 11.27 -2.81
C ALA A 469 12.09 12.26 -2.40
N LEU A 470 13.37 11.97 -2.72
CA LEU A 470 14.51 12.78 -2.30
C LEU A 470 14.47 14.22 -2.81
N GLY A 471 13.96 14.46 -4.02
CA GLY A 471 13.74 15.83 -4.50
C GLY A 471 12.75 16.62 -3.63
N THR A 472 11.72 15.96 -3.10
CA THR A 472 10.75 16.59 -2.19
C THR A 472 11.30 16.77 -0.78
N GLN A 473 12.15 15.84 -0.34
CA GLN A 473 12.86 15.91 0.92
C GLN A 473 13.90 17.03 0.91
N ALA A 474 14.55 17.29 -0.22
CA ALA A 474 15.46 18.43 -0.38
C ALA A 474 14.70 19.75 -0.27
N ASP A 475 13.52 19.83 -0.89
CA ASP A 475 12.66 21.01 -0.81
C ASP A 475 12.23 21.31 0.63
N TYR A 476 11.75 20.28 1.33
CA TYR A 476 11.37 20.37 2.74
C TYR A 476 12.57 20.75 3.62
N ALA A 477 13.69 20.05 3.52
CA ALA A 477 14.84 20.28 4.39
C ALA A 477 15.48 21.67 4.20
N TRP A 478 15.36 22.26 3.00
CA TRP A 478 15.87 23.60 2.73
C TRP A 478 14.88 24.69 3.17
N ASN A 479 13.59 24.57 2.88
CA ASN A 479 12.59 25.56 3.27
C ASN A 479 11.29 24.89 3.78
N PRO A 480 11.28 24.40 5.03
CA PRO A 480 10.14 23.69 5.60
C PRO A 480 8.88 24.55 5.64
N GLY A 481 9.03 25.87 5.87
CA GLY A 481 7.91 26.81 6.00
C GLY A 481 7.18 27.09 4.68
N ALA A 482 7.85 26.94 3.54
CA ALA A 482 7.26 27.10 2.20
C ALA A 482 7.08 25.77 1.47
N TYR A 483 7.32 24.63 2.13
CA TYR A 483 7.17 23.31 1.53
C TYR A 483 5.71 23.00 1.20
N ASP A 484 5.48 22.53 -0.02
CA ASP A 484 4.19 22.01 -0.47
C ASP A 484 4.42 20.69 -1.19
N ALA A 485 3.84 19.61 -0.68
CA ALA A 485 4.14 18.26 -1.12
C ALA A 485 3.82 18.03 -2.61
N GLU A 486 2.65 18.49 -3.10
CA GLU A 486 2.25 18.24 -4.49
C GLU A 486 3.01 19.11 -5.49
N ARG A 487 3.28 20.37 -5.15
CA ARG A 487 4.13 21.27 -5.93
C ARG A 487 5.53 20.69 -6.04
N SER A 488 6.10 20.30 -4.90
CA SER A 488 7.46 19.77 -4.82
C SER A 488 7.58 18.49 -5.65
N TRP A 489 6.67 17.53 -5.46
CA TRP A 489 6.62 16.29 -6.24
C TRP A 489 6.47 16.53 -7.74
N THR A 490 5.55 17.43 -8.11
CA THR A 490 5.32 17.82 -9.49
C THR A 490 6.59 18.40 -10.12
N HIS A 491 7.35 19.21 -9.38
CA HIS A 491 8.58 19.80 -9.87
C HIS A 491 9.71 18.77 -9.97
N THR A 492 9.89 17.92 -8.94
CA THR A 492 10.84 16.79 -8.97
C THR A 492 10.59 15.90 -10.18
N LEU A 493 9.35 15.50 -10.43
CA LEU A 493 9.00 14.68 -11.59
C LEU A 493 9.29 15.36 -12.93
N ARG A 494 9.21 16.70 -13.02
CA ARG A 494 9.60 17.44 -14.24
C ARG A 494 11.10 17.43 -14.45
N ILE A 495 11.87 17.56 -13.36
CA ILE A 495 13.34 17.49 -13.41
C ILE A 495 13.78 16.09 -13.85
N LEU A 496 13.21 15.04 -13.23
CA LEU A 496 13.55 13.65 -13.54
C LEU A 496 13.03 13.19 -14.90
N GLY A 497 11.82 13.62 -15.27
CA GLY A 497 11.15 13.15 -16.48
C GLY A 497 11.51 13.91 -17.75
N GLY A 498 11.87 15.19 -17.65
CA GLY A 498 12.08 16.04 -18.82
C GLY A 498 10.88 15.97 -19.78
N ASP A 499 11.14 15.59 -21.04
CA ASP A 499 10.10 15.40 -22.07
C ASP A 499 9.16 14.21 -21.79
N ALA A 500 9.56 13.29 -20.91
CA ALA A 500 8.76 12.14 -20.45
C ALA A 500 7.98 12.42 -19.16
N TYR A 501 7.85 13.68 -18.73
CA TYR A 501 7.19 14.06 -17.48
C TYR A 501 5.80 13.42 -17.30
N GLU A 502 4.95 13.45 -18.33
CA GLU A 502 3.57 12.96 -18.22
C GLU A 502 3.53 11.43 -18.02
N GLU A 503 4.39 10.70 -18.72
CA GLU A 503 4.57 9.26 -18.56
C GLU A 503 5.15 8.92 -17.19
N LEU A 504 6.22 9.63 -16.78
CA LEU A 504 6.87 9.39 -15.49
C LEU A 504 5.92 9.69 -14.32
N ARG A 505 5.11 10.74 -14.43
CA ARG A 505 4.07 11.06 -13.45
C ARG A 505 3.03 9.95 -13.39
N LEU A 506 2.55 9.44 -14.51
CA LEU A 506 1.59 8.34 -14.52
C LEU A 506 2.16 7.08 -13.86
N PHE A 507 3.44 6.78 -14.09
CA PHE A 507 4.14 5.68 -13.40
C PHE A 507 4.21 5.93 -11.88
N ALA A 508 4.60 7.13 -11.46
CA ALA A 508 4.74 7.51 -10.06
C ALA A 508 3.40 7.48 -9.32
N GLU A 509 2.30 7.92 -9.95
CA GLU A 509 0.95 7.91 -9.37
C GLU A 509 0.46 6.48 -9.05
N ASN A 510 0.91 5.47 -9.79
CA ASN A 510 0.60 4.06 -9.51
C ASN A 510 1.55 3.46 -8.45
N ASN A 511 2.63 4.13 -8.08
CA ASN A 511 3.58 3.71 -7.03
C ASN A 511 3.68 4.74 -5.89
N ARG A 512 2.61 5.52 -5.70
CA ARG A 512 2.58 6.68 -4.81
C ARG A 512 2.40 6.30 -3.34
N ALA A 513 1.53 5.32 -3.07
CA ALA A 513 1.02 5.09 -1.73
C ALA A 513 2.11 4.57 -0.78
N SER A 514 2.15 5.09 0.43
CA SER A 514 3.08 4.70 1.50
C SER A 514 2.43 4.85 2.87
N VAL A 515 3.20 4.60 3.92
CA VAL A 515 2.83 4.88 5.33
C VAL A 515 2.50 6.36 5.58
N LEU A 516 3.01 7.28 4.76
CA LEU A 516 2.73 8.72 4.89
C LEU A 516 1.39 9.12 4.26
N ASP A 517 0.96 8.38 3.23
CA ASP A 517 -0.28 8.64 2.48
C ASP A 517 -0.68 7.37 1.74
N ALA A 518 -1.76 6.72 2.18
CA ALA A 518 -2.29 5.52 1.56
C ALA A 518 -3.03 5.81 0.23
N THR A 519 -3.21 7.08 -0.15
CA THR A 519 -4.04 7.46 -1.30
C THR A 519 -3.32 7.26 -2.63
N ALA A 520 -3.84 6.35 -3.46
CA ALA A 520 -3.44 6.22 -4.86
C ALA A 520 -4.59 6.60 -5.82
N ARG A 521 -4.30 7.47 -6.79
CA ARG A 521 -5.19 7.85 -7.92
C ARG A 521 -6.67 8.09 -7.53
N PRO A 522 -6.97 9.02 -6.60
CA PRO A 522 -8.32 9.19 -6.04
C PRO A 522 -9.39 9.52 -7.10
N GLU A 523 -9.05 10.30 -8.13
CA GLU A 523 -9.98 10.63 -9.21
C GLU A 523 -10.37 9.41 -10.06
N PHE A 524 -9.39 8.54 -10.34
CA PHE A 524 -9.64 7.31 -11.10
C PHE A 524 -10.46 6.31 -10.27
N ALA A 525 -10.21 6.25 -8.96
CA ALA A 525 -11.01 5.45 -8.04
C ALA A 525 -12.47 5.92 -7.97
N ALA A 526 -12.70 7.23 -7.87
CA ALA A 526 -14.04 7.79 -7.91
C ALA A 526 -14.77 7.48 -9.23
N LEU A 527 -14.07 7.53 -10.36
CA LEU A 527 -14.62 7.20 -11.67
C LEU A 527 -15.05 5.72 -11.75
N ILE A 528 -14.23 4.79 -11.28
CA ILE A 528 -14.55 3.35 -11.27
C ILE A 528 -15.72 3.06 -10.31
N LYS A 529 -15.70 3.62 -9.09
CA LYS A 529 -16.81 3.48 -8.13
C LYS A 529 -18.14 3.96 -8.72
N SER A 530 -18.12 5.11 -9.41
CA SER A 530 -19.30 5.64 -10.09
C SER A 530 -19.79 4.74 -11.23
N LEU A 531 -18.87 4.19 -12.04
CA LEU A 531 -19.20 3.24 -13.11
C LEU A 531 -19.89 1.99 -12.55
N ILE A 532 -19.33 1.37 -11.49
CA ILE A 532 -19.88 0.16 -10.87
C ILE A 532 -21.30 0.41 -10.34
N ALA A 533 -21.50 1.53 -9.63
CA ALA A 533 -22.80 1.89 -9.06
C ALA A 533 -23.87 2.11 -10.14
N ASP A 534 -23.50 2.78 -11.25
CA ASP A 534 -24.43 3.04 -12.36
C ASP A 534 -24.72 1.78 -13.18
N TYR A 535 -23.73 0.91 -13.37
CA TYR A 535 -23.91 -0.37 -14.07
C TYR A 535 -24.91 -1.27 -13.36
N ARG A 536 -24.72 -1.49 -12.05
CA ARG A 536 -25.62 -2.32 -11.20
C ARG A 536 -27.04 -1.77 -11.11
N ALA A 537 -27.19 -0.46 -11.18
CA ALA A 537 -28.49 0.21 -11.17
C ALA A 537 -29.18 0.23 -12.55
N GLY A 538 -28.59 -0.39 -13.59
CA GLY A 538 -29.13 -0.37 -14.95
C GLY A 538 -29.12 1.02 -15.61
N ARG A 539 -28.31 1.97 -15.12
CA ARG A 539 -28.21 3.32 -15.70
C ARG A 539 -27.33 3.32 -16.97
N PRO A 540 -27.47 4.28 -17.89
CA PRO A 540 -26.58 4.39 -19.04
C PRO A 540 -25.13 4.70 -18.62
N VAL A 541 -24.17 3.86 -19.00
CA VAL A 541 -22.75 3.95 -18.55
C VAL A 541 -21.73 4.20 -19.67
N ASN A 542 -22.16 4.32 -20.94
CA ASN A 542 -21.24 4.39 -22.09
C ASN A 542 -20.16 5.47 -21.97
N ALA A 543 -20.55 6.67 -21.51
CA ALA A 543 -19.59 7.76 -21.31
C ALA A 543 -18.56 7.48 -20.20
N GLN A 544 -18.95 6.78 -19.13
CA GLN A 544 -18.04 6.35 -18.07
C GLN A 544 -17.10 5.26 -18.57
N LEU A 545 -17.63 4.24 -19.27
CA LEU A 545 -16.84 3.18 -19.89
C LEU A 545 -15.78 3.76 -20.84
N ASP A 546 -16.11 4.78 -21.64
CA ASP A 546 -15.15 5.44 -22.54
C ASP A 546 -14.08 6.25 -21.79
N ARG A 547 -14.45 6.88 -20.66
CA ARG A 547 -13.49 7.59 -19.81
C ARG A 547 -12.52 6.62 -19.12
N VAL A 548 -13.02 5.52 -18.59
CA VAL A 548 -12.19 4.48 -17.94
C VAL A 548 -11.28 3.79 -18.96
N ASP A 549 -11.77 3.47 -20.17
CA ASP A 549 -10.93 2.86 -21.23
C ASP A 549 -9.76 3.76 -21.63
N ARG A 550 -9.95 5.10 -21.69
CA ARG A 550 -8.86 6.04 -21.98
C ARG A 550 -7.77 6.00 -20.90
N GLU A 551 -8.15 5.97 -19.63
CA GLU A 551 -7.18 5.89 -18.53
C GLU A 551 -6.45 4.56 -18.51
N LEU A 552 -7.17 3.45 -18.71
CA LEU A 552 -6.55 2.11 -18.76
C LEU A 552 -5.63 1.93 -19.97
N ARG A 553 -5.96 2.52 -21.12
CA ARG A 553 -5.10 2.52 -22.30
C ARG A 553 -3.79 3.25 -22.04
N ARG A 554 -3.84 4.40 -21.35
CA ARG A 554 -2.62 5.11 -20.93
C ARG A 554 -1.74 4.22 -20.05
N LEU A 555 -2.31 3.40 -19.16
CA LEU A 555 -1.55 2.45 -18.35
C LEU A 555 -0.94 1.34 -19.20
N GLU A 556 -1.71 0.73 -20.11
CA GLU A 556 -1.25 -0.34 -21.01
C GLU A 556 -0.10 0.12 -21.92
N GLU A 557 -0.17 1.35 -22.45
CA GLU A 557 0.84 1.92 -23.35
C GLU A 557 2.02 2.56 -22.59
N LEU A 558 1.92 2.71 -21.27
CA LEU A 558 2.93 3.38 -20.44
C LEU A 558 4.33 2.75 -20.56
N PRO A 559 4.51 1.42 -20.52
CA PRO A 559 5.85 0.83 -20.59
C PRO A 559 6.58 1.15 -21.89
N ALA A 560 5.86 1.18 -23.01
CA ALA A 560 6.44 1.49 -24.31
C ALA A 560 6.74 2.99 -24.44
N SER A 561 5.78 3.84 -24.06
CA SER A 561 5.92 5.30 -24.15
C SER A 561 7.00 5.86 -23.22
N LEU A 562 7.08 5.39 -21.98
CA LEU A 562 8.09 5.83 -21.02
C LEU A 562 9.49 5.43 -21.46
N ARG A 563 9.69 4.18 -21.91
CA ARG A 563 11.00 3.71 -22.41
C ARG A 563 11.47 4.45 -23.67
N ALA A 564 10.54 4.94 -24.48
CA ALA A 564 10.87 5.68 -25.70
C ALA A 564 11.28 7.15 -25.43
N LYS A 565 10.80 7.75 -24.32
CA LYS A 565 10.95 9.18 -24.05
C LYS A 565 11.91 9.51 -22.90
N LEU A 566 12.04 8.63 -21.91
CA LEU A 566 12.85 8.91 -20.72
C LEU A 566 14.33 8.76 -21.04
N ASP A 567 15.06 9.88 -21.03
CA ASP A 567 16.52 9.91 -21.20
C ASP A 567 17.26 9.58 -19.89
N ASN A 568 16.91 8.44 -19.30
CA ASN A 568 17.60 7.89 -18.13
C ASN A 568 17.54 6.35 -18.14
N PRO A 569 18.53 5.67 -18.74
CA PRO A 569 18.54 4.21 -18.85
C PRO A 569 18.73 3.51 -17.49
N VAL A 570 19.37 4.16 -16.51
CA VAL A 570 19.55 3.61 -15.16
C VAL A 570 18.21 3.55 -14.45
N LEU A 571 17.49 4.67 -14.40
CA LEU A 571 16.15 4.73 -13.83
C LEU A 571 15.20 3.73 -14.51
N LEU A 572 15.18 3.66 -15.85
CA LEU A 572 14.36 2.69 -16.60
C LEU A 572 14.64 1.24 -16.19
N LYS A 573 15.91 0.91 -15.96
CA LYS A 573 16.30 -0.43 -15.49
C LYS A 573 15.80 -0.68 -14.07
N GLN A 574 15.94 0.28 -13.16
CA GLN A 574 15.52 0.14 -11.76
C GLN A 574 13.99 -0.02 -11.64
N ILE A 575 13.19 0.72 -12.41
CA ILE A 575 11.72 0.69 -12.32
C ILE A 575 11.05 -0.38 -13.21
N GLY A 576 11.80 -1.00 -14.11
CA GLY A 576 11.28 -1.85 -15.20
C GLY A 576 10.22 -2.89 -14.79
N PRO A 577 10.44 -3.70 -13.74
CA PRO A 577 9.46 -4.70 -13.33
C PRO A 577 8.12 -4.11 -12.87
N TRP A 578 8.14 -2.98 -12.15
CA TRP A 578 6.92 -2.26 -11.75
C TRP A 578 6.26 -1.58 -12.94
N LEU A 579 7.06 -1.05 -13.87
CA LEU A 579 6.55 -0.42 -15.08
C LEU A 579 5.76 -1.43 -15.93
N ASP A 580 6.31 -2.63 -16.15
CA ASP A 580 5.62 -3.69 -16.89
C ASP A 580 4.35 -4.13 -16.18
N ARG A 581 4.35 -4.23 -14.84
CA ARG A 581 3.14 -4.50 -14.08
C ARG A 581 2.05 -3.45 -14.33
N VAL A 582 2.37 -2.16 -14.34
CA VAL A 582 1.39 -1.11 -14.66
C VAL A 582 0.77 -1.35 -16.04
N GLY A 583 1.57 -1.76 -17.03
CA GLY A 583 1.10 -2.15 -18.36
C GLY A 583 0.08 -3.29 -18.32
N VAL A 584 0.41 -4.38 -17.63
CA VAL A 584 -0.49 -5.54 -17.48
C VAL A 584 -1.76 -5.18 -16.70
N THR A 585 -1.68 -4.29 -15.71
CA THR A 585 -2.86 -3.75 -15.00
C THR A 585 -3.79 -3.01 -15.96
N GLY A 586 -3.25 -2.18 -16.85
CA GLY A 586 -4.01 -1.54 -17.93
C GLY A 586 -4.70 -2.54 -18.85
N GLN A 587 -3.97 -3.55 -19.33
CA GLN A 587 -4.48 -4.62 -20.18
C GLN A 587 -5.64 -5.39 -19.52
N ALA A 588 -5.44 -5.80 -18.26
CA ALA A 588 -6.45 -6.53 -17.48
C ALA A 588 -7.73 -5.68 -17.32
N GLY A 589 -7.58 -4.40 -16.95
CA GLY A 589 -8.72 -3.50 -16.79
C GLY A 589 -9.50 -3.31 -18.09
N ARG A 590 -8.81 -3.21 -19.24
CA ARG A 590 -9.50 -3.09 -20.54
C ARG A 590 -10.22 -4.36 -20.94
N ALA A 591 -9.67 -5.53 -20.61
CA ALA A 591 -10.38 -6.80 -20.77
C ALA A 591 -11.66 -6.82 -19.91
N ALA A 592 -11.60 -6.36 -18.66
CA ALA A 592 -12.79 -6.20 -17.81
C ALA A 592 -13.85 -5.27 -18.43
N LEU A 593 -13.45 -4.12 -19.01
CA LEU A 593 -14.41 -3.25 -19.71
C LEU A 593 -15.04 -3.91 -20.95
N ARG A 594 -14.30 -4.77 -21.66
CA ARG A 594 -14.83 -5.52 -22.81
C ARG A 594 -15.92 -6.51 -22.37
N ILE A 595 -15.79 -7.14 -21.20
CA ILE A 595 -16.84 -7.98 -20.60
C ILE A 595 -18.11 -7.14 -20.43
N LEU A 596 -18.02 -6.04 -19.68
CA LEU A 596 -19.16 -5.17 -19.37
C LEU A 596 -19.85 -4.63 -20.63
N ARG A 597 -19.07 -4.22 -21.65
CA ARG A 597 -19.62 -3.74 -22.94
C ARG A 597 -20.29 -4.84 -23.75
N ALA A 598 -19.74 -6.05 -23.74
CA ALA A 598 -20.30 -7.17 -24.48
C ALA A 598 -21.63 -7.63 -23.87
N GLN A 599 -21.68 -7.71 -22.54
CA GLN A 599 -22.90 -8.02 -21.79
C GLN A 599 -23.98 -6.96 -21.99
N ASP A 600 -23.62 -5.67 -21.90
CA ASP A 600 -24.54 -4.55 -22.19
C ASP A 600 -25.18 -4.62 -23.59
N LYS A 601 -24.50 -5.30 -24.54
CA LYS A 601 -24.99 -5.51 -25.91
C LYS A 601 -25.63 -6.88 -26.12
N GLY A 602 -25.69 -7.74 -25.11
CA GLY A 602 -26.15 -9.13 -25.23
C GLY A 602 -25.26 -10.03 -26.09
N SER A 603 -23.96 -9.71 -26.20
CA SER A 603 -22.99 -10.45 -27.02
C SER A 603 -22.22 -11.47 -26.15
N SER A 604 -22.83 -12.63 -25.93
CA SER A 604 -22.32 -13.64 -24.99
C SER A 604 -20.93 -14.18 -25.34
N GLU A 605 -20.67 -14.46 -26.63
CA GLU A 605 -19.37 -14.95 -27.06
C GLU A 605 -18.27 -13.90 -26.86
N ALA A 606 -18.53 -12.64 -27.20
CA ALA A 606 -17.57 -11.56 -26.97
C ALA A 606 -17.31 -11.33 -25.48
N ALA A 607 -18.34 -11.49 -24.63
CA ALA A 607 -18.19 -11.42 -23.18
C ALA A 607 -17.31 -12.56 -22.65
N TRP A 608 -17.52 -13.79 -23.15
CA TRP A 608 -16.72 -14.94 -22.79
C TRP A 608 -15.25 -14.80 -23.18
N LEU A 609 -14.97 -14.39 -24.43
CA LEU A 609 -13.61 -14.14 -24.89
C LEU A 609 -12.92 -13.05 -24.05
N ALA A 610 -13.65 -11.97 -23.72
CA ALA A 610 -13.13 -10.91 -22.87
C ALA A 610 -12.84 -11.40 -21.43
N ARG A 611 -13.65 -12.31 -20.88
CA ARG A 611 -13.40 -12.95 -19.58
C ARG A 611 -12.13 -13.79 -19.63
N ARG A 612 -11.90 -14.57 -20.69
CA ARG A 612 -10.67 -15.35 -20.88
C ARG A 612 -9.41 -14.47 -20.91
N ASP A 613 -9.47 -13.35 -21.64
CA ASP A 613 -8.37 -12.38 -21.68
C ASP A 613 -8.10 -11.77 -20.31
N GLN A 614 -9.17 -11.40 -19.58
CA GLN A 614 -9.08 -10.82 -18.25
C GLN A 614 -8.51 -11.82 -17.23
N SER A 615 -8.97 -13.07 -17.21
CA SER A 615 -8.47 -14.11 -16.29
C SER A 615 -6.99 -14.41 -16.55
N SER A 616 -6.58 -14.41 -17.82
CA SER A 616 -5.18 -14.62 -18.20
C SER A 616 -4.28 -13.47 -17.74
N ALA A 617 -4.70 -12.21 -17.96
CA ALA A 617 -3.97 -11.04 -17.48
C ALA A 617 -3.92 -10.96 -15.94
N ARG A 618 -5.04 -11.31 -15.26
CA ARG A 618 -5.11 -11.37 -13.80
C ARG A 618 -4.14 -12.41 -13.22
N LEU A 619 -4.05 -13.59 -13.84
CA LEU A 619 -3.09 -14.61 -13.43
C LEU A 619 -1.63 -14.13 -13.51
N VAL A 620 -1.29 -13.29 -14.51
CA VAL A 620 0.03 -12.66 -14.60
C VAL A 620 0.25 -11.69 -13.44
N LEU A 621 -0.74 -10.85 -13.12
CA LEU A 621 -0.67 -9.92 -11.99
C LEU A 621 -0.50 -10.65 -10.65
N ASP A 622 -1.28 -11.70 -10.42
CA ASP A 622 -1.26 -12.49 -9.17
C ASP A 622 0.08 -13.22 -8.97
N ARG A 623 0.76 -13.58 -10.06
CA ARG A 623 2.09 -14.24 -10.03
C ARG A 623 3.27 -13.27 -10.03
N THR A 624 3.04 -11.99 -10.32
CA THR A 624 4.11 -11.00 -10.39
C THR A 624 4.48 -10.58 -8.97
N TRP A 625 5.72 -10.85 -8.55
CA TRP A 625 6.25 -10.48 -7.23
C TRP A 625 6.13 -8.97 -6.97
N HIS A 626 6.63 -8.16 -7.90
CA HIS A 626 6.58 -6.70 -7.82
C HIS A 626 5.13 -6.22 -7.76
N GLN A 627 4.80 -5.40 -6.77
CA GLN A 627 3.47 -4.84 -6.54
C GLN A 627 3.51 -3.33 -6.75
N ILE A 628 2.42 -2.79 -7.28
CA ILE A 628 2.16 -1.36 -7.36
C ILE A 628 1.28 -0.94 -6.15
N SER A 629 0.93 0.34 -6.04
CA SER A 629 -0.03 0.78 -5.02
C SER A 629 -1.36 0.04 -5.20
N PRO A 630 -2.03 -0.38 -4.11
CA PRO A 630 -3.41 -0.85 -4.18
C PRO A 630 -4.26 0.18 -4.92
N GLY A 631 -5.03 -0.26 -5.91
CA GLY A 631 -5.60 0.64 -6.90
C GLY A 631 -6.99 0.21 -7.36
N PRO A 632 -7.76 1.15 -7.91
CA PRO A 632 -9.16 0.93 -8.23
C PRO A 632 -9.38 -0.04 -9.41
N VAL A 633 -8.32 -0.45 -10.11
CA VAL A 633 -8.43 -1.44 -11.17
C VAL A 633 -8.78 -2.81 -10.59
N ASP A 634 -8.29 -3.17 -9.41
CA ASP A 634 -8.62 -4.46 -8.80
C ASP A 634 -10.12 -4.57 -8.48
N ASP A 635 -10.76 -3.47 -8.03
CA ASP A 635 -12.21 -3.39 -7.86
C ASP A 635 -12.94 -3.62 -9.19
N LEU A 636 -12.46 -3.02 -10.28
CA LEU A 636 -13.04 -3.20 -11.62
C LEU A 636 -12.89 -4.64 -12.12
N LEU A 637 -11.73 -5.27 -11.89
CA LEU A 637 -11.47 -6.65 -12.27
C LEU A 637 -12.40 -7.62 -11.54
N SER A 638 -12.50 -7.48 -10.22
CA SER A 638 -13.38 -8.31 -9.38
C SER A 638 -14.85 -8.10 -9.75
N PHE A 639 -15.25 -6.86 -9.98
CA PHE A 639 -16.62 -6.54 -10.42
C PHE A 639 -16.96 -7.18 -11.76
N ALA A 640 -16.14 -6.99 -12.79
CA ALA A 640 -16.42 -7.53 -14.12
C ALA A 640 -16.39 -9.06 -14.16
N ALA A 641 -15.54 -9.70 -13.35
CA ALA A 641 -15.54 -11.15 -13.17
C ALA A 641 -16.88 -11.62 -12.57
N SER A 642 -17.33 -11.00 -11.47
CA SER A 642 -18.62 -11.32 -10.84
C SER A 642 -19.80 -11.13 -11.79
N GLU A 643 -19.81 -10.06 -12.60
CA GLU A 643 -20.85 -9.86 -13.63
C GLU A 643 -20.77 -10.92 -14.74
N SER A 644 -19.57 -11.40 -15.10
CA SER A 644 -19.39 -12.53 -16.03
C SER A 644 -19.97 -13.83 -15.47
N ASP A 645 -19.67 -14.14 -14.22
CA ASP A 645 -20.11 -15.38 -13.56
C ASP A 645 -21.64 -15.39 -13.38
N ALA A 646 -22.23 -14.23 -13.05
CA ALA A 646 -23.67 -14.03 -13.06
C ALA A 646 -24.29 -14.26 -14.46
N TYR A 647 -23.65 -13.77 -15.51
CA TYR A 647 -24.15 -13.85 -16.89
C TYR A 647 -24.15 -15.26 -17.47
N ILE A 648 -23.16 -16.10 -17.12
CA ILE A 648 -23.13 -17.52 -17.55
C ILE A 648 -24.14 -18.39 -16.79
N GLY A 649 -24.67 -17.90 -15.65
CA GLY A 649 -25.64 -18.58 -14.80
C GLY A 649 -25.02 -19.34 -13.64
N ASP A 650 -23.81 -18.99 -13.22
CA ASP A 650 -22.99 -19.79 -12.29
C ASP A 650 -23.55 -19.88 -10.84
N HIS A 651 -24.57 -19.09 -10.54
CA HIS A 651 -25.02 -18.89 -9.16
C HIS A 651 -26.01 -19.96 -8.65
N TRP A 652 -26.37 -20.98 -9.45
CA TRP A 652 -27.38 -21.99 -9.07
C TRP A 652 -27.06 -23.43 -9.56
N TYR A 653 -26.34 -24.21 -8.73
CA TYR A 653 -26.07 -25.66 -8.95
C TYR A 653 -26.58 -26.55 -7.80
N GLY A 654 -27.67 -26.20 -7.13
CA GLY A 654 -28.15 -27.00 -5.98
C GLY A 654 -28.43 -28.48 -6.34
N ASP A 655 -28.74 -28.75 -7.61
CA ASP A 655 -29.28 -30.02 -8.06
C ASP A 655 -28.44 -30.73 -9.15
N LEU A 656 -27.12 -30.50 -9.24
CA LEU A 656 -26.26 -31.26 -10.16
C LEU A 656 -25.56 -32.45 -9.47
N GLY A 657 -25.53 -33.59 -10.16
CA GLY A 657 -24.78 -34.78 -9.75
C GLY A 657 -23.37 -34.81 -10.34
N ALA A 658 -22.55 -35.76 -9.89
CA ALA A 658 -21.19 -35.93 -10.38
C ALA A 658 -21.17 -36.19 -11.91
N PRO A 659 -20.46 -35.37 -12.71
CA PRO A 659 -20.35 -35.60 -14.14
C PRO A 659 -19.66 -36.94 -14.46
N SER A 660 -20.07 -37.58 -15.55
CA SER A 660 -19.55 -38.87 -15.99
C SER A 660 -19.50 -38.96 -17.51
N GLY A 661 -18.71 -39.88 -18.06
CA GLY A 661 -18.70 -40.16 -19.50
C GLY A 661 -17.31 -40.16 -20.12
N ALA A 662 -17.27 -39.96 -21.43
CA ALA A 662 -16.07 -40.02 -22.27
C ALA A 662 -15.98 -38.79 -23.21
N PRO A 663 -14.77 -38.37 -23.63
CA PRO A 663 -13.46 -38.98 -23.33
C PRO A 663 -13.03 -38.89 -21.86
N ALA A 664 -12.10 -39.75 -21.43
CA ALA A 664 -11.52 -39.62 -20.09
C ALA A 664 -10.78 -38.28 -19.93
N ALA A 665 -10.75 -37.73 -18.72
CA ALA A 665 -10.01 -36.51 -18.44
C ALA A 665 -8.49 -36.73 -18.58
N ALA A 666 -7.78 -35.75 -19.13
CA ALA A 666 -6.33 -35.72 -19.18
C ALA A 666 -5.73 -35.62 -17.76
N PRO A 667 -4.46 -36.03 -17.55
CA PRO A 667 -3.78 -35.85 -16.27
C PRO A 667 -3.83 -34.39 -15.79
N GLY A 668 -4.24 -34.16 -14.54
CA GLY A 668 -4.40 -32.82 -13.96
C GLY A 668 -5.75 -32.14 -14.24
N SER A 669 -6.65 -32.80 -14.96
CA SER A 669 -8.03 -32.38 -15.19
C SER A 669 -9.02 -33.39 -14.58
N GLY A 670 -10.22 -32.94 -14.22
CA GLY A 670 -11.31 -33.81 -13.76
C GLY A 670 -12.62 -33.49 -14.47
N LEU A 671 -13.51 -34.48 -14.56
CA LEU A 671 -14.88 -34.26 -15.05
C LEU A 671 -15.69 -33.35 -14.10
N GLY A 672 -15.30 -33.26 -12.82
CA GLY A 672 -15.90 -32.32 -11.87
C GLY A 672 -15.73 -30.86 -12.27
N ASN A 673 -14.71 -30.53 -13.06
CA ASN A 673 -14.46 -29.17 -13.57
C ASN A 673 -15.54 -28.69 -14.56
N LEU A 674 -16.48 -29.55 -14.97
CA LEU A 674 -17.60 -29.15 -15.84
C LEU A 674 -18.71 -28.42 -15.08
N THR A 675 -18.65 -28.43 -13.75
CA THR A 675 -19.71 -27.99 -12.84
C THR A 675 -19.14 -27.47 -11.51
N ASP A 676 -17.87 -27.07 -11.48
CA ASP A 676 -17.18 -26.66 -10.24
C ASP A 676 -17.27 -25.15 -9.98
N ARG A 677 -17.92 -24.41 -10.87
CA ARG A 677 -18.20 -22.97 -10.77
C ARG A 677 -16.93 -22.13 -10.85
N ARG A 678 -16.02 -22.57 -11.71
CA ARG A 678 -14.69 -21.99 -11.80
C ARG A 678 -14.30 -21.80 -13.24
N ASP A 679 -14.11 -20.54 -13.62
CA ASP A 679 -13.64 -20.18 -14.96
C ASP A 679 -12.12 -20.40 -15.12
N ASP A 680 -11.40 -20.66 -14.02
CA ASP A 680 -9.96 -20.96 -14.00
C ASP A 680 -9.64 -22.46 -14.10
N THR A 681 -10.64 -23.33 -13.99
CA THR A 681 -10.55 -24.76 -14.23
C THR A 681 -11.27 -25.10 -15.55
N ALA A 682 -10.91 -26.25 -16.13
CA ALA A 682 -11.61 -26.78 -17.30
C ALA A 682 -11.49 -28.30 -17.28
N TYR A 683 -12.51 -28.98 -17.78
CA TYR A 683 -12.36 -30.35 -18.23
C TYR A 683 -11.57 -30.35 -19.54
N VAL A 684 -10.44 -31.05 -19.55
CA VAL A 684 -9.60 -31.30 -20.71
C VAL A 684 -9.65 -32.80 -21.02
N ALA A 685 -10.09 -33.15 -22.21
CA ALA A 685 -10.10 -34.53 -22.68
C ALA A 685 -8.67 -35.07 -22.91
N ALA A 686 -8.44 -36.34 -22.58
CA ALA A 686 -7.17 -37.02 -22.81
C ALA A 686 -6.89 -37.34 -24.29
N GLY A 687 -7.91 -37.23 -25.15
CA GLY A 687 -7.81 -37.50 -26.57
C GLY A 687 -9.09 -37.11 -27.32
N GLU A 688 -9.09 -37.35 -28.63
CA GLU A 688 -10.21 -37.04 -29.52
C GLU A 688 -11.44 -37.93 -29.24
N PRO A 689 -12.67 -37.40 -29.37
CA PRO A 689 -13.88 -38.17 -29.15
C PRO A 689 -14.07 -39.31 -30.16
N GLN A 690 -14.54 -40.45 -29.67
CA GLN A 690 -14.88 -41.64 -30.44
C GLN A 690 -16.39 -41.76 -30.69
N ALA A 691 -16.77 -42.68 -31.57
CA ALA A 691 -18.17 -42.99 -31.83
C ALA A 691 -18.90 -43.45 -30.56
N GLY A 692 -19.90 -42.66 -30.13
CA GLY A 692 -20.71 -42.93 -28.94
C GLY A 692 -20.25 -42.19 -27.69
N ASP A 693 -19.12 -41.47 -27.74
CA ASP A 693 -18.63 -40.68 -26.61
C ASP A 693 -19.61 -39.55 -26.28
N ALA A 694 -19.89 -39.42 -24.98
CA ALA A 694 -20.68 -38.33 -24.44
C ALA A 694 -20.26 -38.06 -23.00
N ILE A 695 -20.30 -36.78 -22.61
CA ILE A 695 -20.20 -36.38 -21.19
C ILE A 695 -21.60 -36.02 -20.68
N THR A 696 -21.96 -36.55 -19.53
CA THR A 696 -23.29 -36.41 -18.92
C THR A 696 -23.17 -35.78 -17.55
N VAL A 697 -23.98 -34.74 -17.33
CA VAL A 697 -24.18 -34.07 -16.05
C VAL A 697 -25.57 -34.43 -15.54
N PRO A 698 -25.68 -35.28 -14.50
CA PRO A 698 -26.97 -35.62 -13.90
C PRO A 698 -27.60 -34.39 -13.22
N ILE A 699 -28.93 -34.32 -13.23
CA ILE A 699 -29.69 -33.40 -12.39
C ILE A 699 -30.33 -34.24 -11.28
N THR A 700 -29.89 -34.06 -10.03
CA THR A 700 -30.28 -34.87 -8.86
C THR A 700 -31.77 -34.79 -8.56
N LYS A 701 -32.42 -33.70 -8.96
CA LYS A 701 -33.87 -33.51 -8.91
C LYS A 701 -34.38 -33.02 -10.26
N PRO A 702 -35.35 -33.69 -10.90
CA PRO A 702 -35.91 -33.23 -12.17
C PRO A 702 -36.44 -31.79 -12.07
N HIS A 703 -36.01 -30.94 -13.02
CA HIS A 703 -36.40 -29.54 -13.13
C HIS A 703 -36.78 -29.19 -14.56
N ARG A 704 -37.55 -28.12 -14.75
CA ARG A 704 -37.90 -27.61 -16.08
C ARG A 704 -36.74 -26.80 -16.64
N LEU A 705 -36.07 -27.31 -17.67
CA LEU A 705 -35.00 -26.62 -18.37
C LEU A 705 -35.56 -25.58 -19.34
N SER A 706 -35.21 -24.33 -19.10
CA SER A 706 -35.42 -23.22 -20.03
C SER A 706 -34.32 -23.10 -21.09
N ALA A 707 -33.07 -23.38 -20.70
CA ALA A 707 -31.91 -23.38 -21.57
C ALA A 707 -30.78 -24.25 -21.00
N VAL A 708 -29.77 -24.52 -21.82
CA VAL A 708 -28.47 -25.05 -21.39
C VAL A 708 -27.40 -24.16 -21.99
N THR A 709 -26.49 -23.68 -21.14
CA THR A 709 -25.28 -22.97 -21.56
C THR A 709 -24.09 -23.91 -21.46
N VAL A 710 -23.25 -23.95 -22.50
CA VAL A 710 -21.97 -24.64 -22.51
C VAL A 710 -20.90 -23.65 -22.90
N VAL A 711 -19.84 -23.62 -22.12
CA VAL A 711 -18.71 -22.71 -22.32
C VAL A 711 -17.46 -23.56 -22.58
N GLN A 712 -16.84 -23.38 -23.75
CA GLN A 712 -15.67 -24.14 -24.18
C GLN A 712 -14.53 -23.23 -24.67
N ASP A 713 -13.40 -23.85 -24.99
CA ASP A 713 -12.27 -23.14 -25.60
C ASP A 713 -12.61 -22.67 -27.02
N ALA A 714 -12.69 -21.34 -27.20
CA ALA A 714 -13.00 -20.74 -28.48
C ALA A 714 -11.86 -20.83 -29.51
N THR A 715 -10.63 -21.09 -29.07
CA THR A 715 -9.47 -21.18 -29.97
C THR A 715 -9.38 -22.53 -30.67
N ALA A 716 -10.01 -23.56 -30.10
CA ALA A 716 -10.05 -24.91 -30.63
C ALA A 716 -11.36 -25.61 -30.19
N PRO A 717 -12.52 -25.12 -30.69
CA PRO A 717 -13.82 -25.61 -30.24
C PRO A 717 -14.05 -27.05 -30.67
N ALA A 718 -14.61 -27.86 -29.78
CA ALA A 718 -15.02 -29.22 -30.08
C ALA A 718 -16.47 -29.24 -30.60
N ASP A 719 -16.71 -30.13 -31.56
CA ASP A 719 -18.02 -30.36 -32.15
C ASP A 719 -18.85 -31.36 -31.32
N GLY A 720 -20.09 -31.00 -31.02
CA GLY A 720 -21.00 -31.87 -30.30
C GLY A 720 -22.46 -31.40 -30.34
N MET A 721 -23.37 -32.29 -29.94
CA MET A 721 -24.80 -32.02 -29.78
C MET A 721 -25.16 -31.97 -28.31
N ILE A 722 -25.73 -30.85 -27.84
CA ILE A 722 -26.28 -30.72 -26.50
C ILE A 722 -27.64 -31.43 -26.47
N GLN A 723 -27.84 -32.30 -25.48
CA GLN A 723 -29.06 -33.06 -25.30
C GLN A 723 -29.55 -33.00 -23.84
N ALA A 724 -30.85 -33.13 -23.63
CA ALA A 724 -31.46 -33.32 -22.31
C ALA A 724 -32.15 -34.68 -22.19
N LEU A 725 -32.10 -35.29 -21.01
CA LEU A 725 -32.79 -36.54 -20.71
C LEU A 725 -34.20 -36.24 -20.20
N VAL A 726 -35.21 -36.52 -21.01
CA VAL A 726 -36.63 -36.27 -20.72
C VAL A 726 -37.37 -37.60 -20.77
N ASP A 727 -38.04 -37.98 -19.68
CA ASP A 727 -38.79 -39.25 -19.55
C ASP A 727 -38.00 -40.48 -20.03
N GLY A 728 -36.71 -40.53 -19.68
CA GLY A 728 -35.80 -41.62 -20.04
C GLY A 728 -35.27 -41.59 -21.48
N THR A 729 -35.62 -40.56 -22.27
CA THR A 729 -35.19 -40.41 -23.67
C THR A 729 -34.34 -39.15 -23.86
N TRP A 730 -33.26 -39.26 -24.63
CA TRP A 730 -32.41 -38.11 -24.97
C TRP A 730 -33.03 -37.27 -26.09
N VAL A 731 -33.19 -35.98 -25.84
CA VAL A 731 -33.75 -34.99 -26.78
C VAL A 731 -32.66 -34.01 -27.21
N ASP A 732 -32.49 -33.80 -28.51
CA ASP A 732 -31.55 -32.80 -29.05
C ASP A 732 -32.03 -31.38 -28.75
N LEU A 733 -31.14 -30.56 -28.17
CA LEU A 733 -31.39 -29.15 -27.87
C LEU A 733 -30.72 -28.22 -28.90
N GLY A 734 -29.52 -28.56 -29.35
CA GLY A 734 -28.78 -27.81 -30.37
C GLY A 734 -27.29 -28.16 -30.41
N GLN A 735 -26.61 -27.75 -31.49
CA GLN A 735 -25.18 -27.97 -31.67
C GLN A 735 -24.35 -27.01 -30.80
N LEU A 736 -23.17 -27.46 -30.39
CA LEU A 736 -22.14 -26.57 -29.89
C LEU A 736 -21.74 -25.57 -30.99
N ALA A 737 -21.63 -24.32 -30.60
CA ALA A 737 -20.97 -23.25 -31.33
C ALA A 737 -19.51 -23.13 -30.84
N ASP A 738 -18.84 -22.05 -31.21
CA ASP A 738 -17.43 -21.77 -30.89
C ASP A 738 -17.17 -21.71 -29.37
N GLY A 739 -16.99 -20.53 -28.77
CA GLY A 739 -16.61 -20.40 -27.36
C GLY A 739 -17.78 -20.50 -26.37
N PHE A 740 -18.94 -20.01 -26.76
CA PHE A 740 -20.12 -19.90 -25.90
C PHE A 740 -21.37 -20.37 -26.64
N THR A 741 -22.06 -21.36 -26.08
CA THR A 741 -23.29 -21.90 -26.64
C THR A 741 -24.40 -21.80 -25.62
N LYS A 742 -25.54 -21.17 -25.97
CA LYS A 742 -26.77 -21.21 -25.17
C LYS A 742 -27.91 -21.74 -26.03
N VAL A 743 -28.39 -22.94 -25.73
CA VAL A 743 -29.50 -23.59 -26.44
C VAL A 743 -30.76 -23.55 -25.60
N ARG A 744 -31.90 -23.18 -26.22
CA ARG A 744 -33.19 -23.15 -25.51
C ARG A 744 -33.72 -24.58 -25.33
N ALA A 745 -34.16 -24.88 -24.12
CA ALA A 745 -34.72 -26.17 -23.73
C ALA A 745 -36.25 -26.17 -23.58
N LYS A 746 -36.93 -25.03 -23.83
CA LYS A 746 -38.41 -24.94 -23.93
C LYS A 746 -39.19 -25.55 -22.75
N ASP A 747 -38.67 -25.38 -21.54
CA ASP A 747 -39.28 -25.85 -20.27
C ASP A 747 -39.45 -27.37 -20.15
N LEU A 748 -38.57 -28.13 -20.82
CA LEU A 748 -38.52 -29.60 -20.74
C LEU A 748 -38.14 -30.06 -19.34
N ALA A 749 -38.92 -30.98 -18.75
CA ALA A 749 -38.60 -31.60 -17.47
C ALA A 749 -37.43 -32.60 -17.66
N ALA A 750 -36.23 -32.23 -17.24
CA ALA A 750 -35.03 -33.02 -17.50
C ALA A 750 -34.39 -33.54 -16.21
N SER A 751 -33.83 -34.75 -16.29
CA SER A 751 -33.07 -35.40 -15.21
C SER A 751 -31.57 -35.50 -15.48
N ALA A 752 -31.11 -35.10 -16.67
CA ALA A 752 -29.70 -34.97 -17.01
C ALA A 752 -29.52 -34.09 -18.26
N VAL A 753 -28.33 -33.52 -18.42
CA VAL A 753 -27.86 -32.87 -19.65
C VAL A 753 -26.62 -33.61 -20.11
N ARG A 754 -26.42 -33.75 -21.43
CA ARG A 754 -25.18 -34.28 -21.98
C ARG A 754 -24.73 -33.54 -23.22
N ILE A 755 -23.44 -33.64 -23.51
CA ILE A 755 -22.87 -33.34 -24.82
C ILE A 755 -22.53 -34.66 -25.48
N ARG A 756 -23.18 -34.97 -26.59
CA ARG A 756 -22.83 -36.09 -27.46
C ARG A 756 -21.80 -35.60 -28.48
N TRP A 757 -20.59 -36.11 -28.40
CA TRP A 757 -19.49 -35.62 -29.22
C TRP A 757 -19.57 -36.10 -30.68
N THR A 758 -19.06 -35.27 -31.59
CA THR A 758 -18.82 -35.68 -32.98
C THR A 758 -17.52 -36.48 -33.06
N PRO A 759 -17.52 -37.71 -33.59
CA PRO A 759 -16.31 -38.52 -33.67
C PRO A 759 -15.23 -37.86 -34.52
N GLY A 760 -13.99 -37.85 -34.04
CA GLY A 760 -12.86 -37.18 -34.71
C GLY A 760 -12.86 -35.66 -34.59
N SER A 761 -13.71 -35.08 -33.74
CA SER A 761 -13.60 -33.67 -33.32
C SER A 761 -12.28 -33.42 -32.59
N VAL A 762 -11.86 -32.15 -32.50
CA VAL A 762 -10.81 -31.70 -31.58
C VAL A 762 -11.11 -32.19 -30.17
N ALA A 763 -10.05 -32.58 -29.43
CA ALA A 763 -10.14 -33.00 -28.05
C ALA A 763 -10.84 -31.92 -27.19
N PRO A 764 -11.98 -32.25 -26.56
CA PRO A 764 -12.77 -31.26 -25.84
C PRO A 764 -12.01 -30.55 -24.72
N ARG A 765 -12.18 -29.23 -24.66
CA ARG A 765 -11.83 -28.41 -23.50
C ARG A 765 -13.04 -27.57 -23.10
N VAL A 766 -13.75 -28.01 -22.07
CA VAL A 766 -15.01 -27.40 -21.60
C VAL A 766 -14.79 -26.82 -20.22
N TYR A 767 -15.17 -25.56 -20.06
CA TYR A 767 -15.06 -24.83 -18.80
C TYR A 767 -16.28 -25.10 -17.93
N GLU A 768 -17.49 -24.95 -18.48
CA GLU A 768 -18.71 -25.10 -17.68
C GLU A 768 -19.88 -25.62 -18.52
N ILE A 769 -20.76 -26.40 -17.88
CA ILE A 769 -22.08 -26.80 -18.39
C ILE A 769 -23.14 -26.34 -17.39
N VAL A 770 -23.91 -25.33 -17.80
CA VAL A 770 -24.86 -24.63 -16.93
C VAL A 770 -26.29 -24.87 -17.44
N PRO A 771 -27.07 -25.78 -16.82
CA PRO A 771 -28.51 -25.86 -17.05
C PRO A 771 -29.25 -24.67 -16.43
N HIS A 772 -30.18 -24.08 -17.18
CA HIS A 772 -31.00 -22.94 -16.75
C HIS A 772 -32.42 -23.42 -16.50
N TYR A 773 -32.93 -23.28 -15.28
CA TYR A 773 -34.25 -23.78 -14.90
C TYR A 773 -35.33 -22.68 -14.97
N SER A 774 -36.58 -23.02 -15.29
CA SER A 774 -37.73 -22.09 -15.28
C SER A 774 -38.62 -22.21 -14.05
N ASP A 775 -38.53 -23.30 -13.31
CA ASP A 775 -39.32 -23.59 -12.11
C ASP A 775 -38.62 -23.18 -10.80
N VAL A 776 -37.45 -22.55 -10.90
CA VAL A 776 -36.75 -21.88 -9.80
C VAL A 776 -36.47 -20.42 -10.18
N LEU A 777 -36.38 -19.57 -9.16
CA LEU A 777 -36.10 -18.15 -9.32
C LEU A 777 -34.76 -17.95 -10.04
N ARG A 778 -34.79 -17.19 -11.15
CA ARG A 778 -33.60 -16.83 -11.93
C ARG A 778 -32.97 -15.55 -11.40
N GLY A 779 -32.42 -15.68 -10.21
CA GLY A 779 -31.92 -14.55 -9.46
C GLY A 779 -31.65 -14.90 -8.02
N ARG A 780 -31.06 -13.98 -7.27
CA ARG A 780 -30.81 -14.14 -5.83
C ARG A 780 -31.68 -13.17 -5.06
N VAL A 781 -32.39 -13.70 -4.08
CA VAL A 781 -32.92 -12.86 -3.00
C VAL A 781 -31.88 -12.90 -1.89
N SER A 782 -31.49 -11.74 -1.39
CA SER A 782 -30.70 -11.59 -0.18
C SER A 782 -31.30 -10.51 0.70
N VAL A 783 -30.96 -10.54 1.98
CA VAL A 783 -31.28 -9.47 2.92
C VAL A 783 -29.96 -8.97 3.49
N GLU A 784 -29.75 -7.66 3.45
CA GLU A 784 -28.57 -7.01 4.01
C GLU A 784 -28.97 -5.98 5.09
N PRO A 785 -28.42 -6.07 6.31
CA PRO A 785 -27.66 -7.21 6.83
C PRO A 785 -28.52 -8.49 6.89
N SER A 786 -27.89 -9.67 6.93
CA SER A 786 -28.59 -10.98 6.92
C SER A 786 -29.32 -11.30 8.23
N GLY A 787 -29.17 -10.44 9.24
CA GLY A 787 -29.84 -10.46 10.54
C GLY A 787 -29.36 -9.27 11.37
N ALA A 788 -29.93 -9.08 12.56
CA ALA A 788 -29.49 -8.01 13.45
C ALA A 788 -29.82 -8.27 14.92
N LEU A 789 -29.02 -7.68 15.80
CA LEU A 789 -29.39 -7.39 17.18
C LEU A 789 -30.24 -6.10 17.19
N ILE A 790 -31.43 -6.15 17.78
CA ILE A 790 -32.33 -4.98 17.87
C ILE A 790 -32.80 -4.81 19.32
N ALA A 791 -32.62 -3.62 19.88
CA ALA A 791 -33.10 -3.29 21.22
C ALA A 791 -34.64 -3.22 21.26
N PRO A 792 -35.29 -3.64 22.36
CA PRO A 792 -36.73 -3.48 22.51
C PRO A 792 -37.19 -2.04 22.27
N GLY A 793 -38.28 -1.86 21.51
CA GLY A 793 -38.83 -0.54 21.19
C GLY A 793 -38.12 0.20 20.05
N THR A 794 -37.13 -0.40 19.40
CA THR A 794 -36.35 0.24 18.33
C THR A 794 -36.64 -0.36 16.95
N THR A 795 -36.23 0.37 15.90
CA THR A 795 -36.41 -0.02 14.50
C THR A 795 -35.05 -0.19 13.81
N ARG A 796 -34.85 -1.31 13.12
CA ARG A 796 -33.71 -1.53 12.21
C ARG A 796 -34.19 -1.58 10.76
N ARG A 797 -33.41 -1.05 9.83
CA ARG A 797 -33.67 -1.12 8.40
C ARG A 797 -32.78 -2.16 7.74
N PHE A 798 -33.37 -2.91 6.83
CA PHE A 798 -32.74 -3.94 6.01
C PHE A 798 -32.99 -3.63 4.54
N GLN A 799 -32.13 -4.12 3.67
CA GLN A 799 -32.30 -4.08 2.23
C GLN A 799 -32.56 -5.50 1.73
N VAL A 800 -33.78 -5.77 1.26
CA VAL A 800 -34.08 -7.00 0.54
C VAL A 800 -33.65 -6.79 -0.90
N ALA A 801 -32.45 -7.28 -1.24
CA ALA A 801 -31.91 -7.21 -2.58
C ALA A 801 -32.43 -8.38 -3.42
N LEU A 802 -32.95 -8.06 -4.59
CA LEU A 802 -33.32 -9.00 -5.63
C LEU A 802 -32.38 -8.76 -6.81
N GLU A 803 -31.44 -9.67 -6.99
CA GLU A 803 -30.56 -9.76 -8.13
C GLU A 803 -31.26 -10.56 -9.23
N VAL A 804 -31.41 -9.98 -10.43
CA VAL A 804 -32.09 -10.61 -11.57
C VAL A 804 -31.18 -10.62 -12.78
N PHE A 805 -31.03 -11.78 -13.40
CA PHE A 805 -30.11 -11.98 -14.54
C PHE A 805 -30.67 -11.46 -15.87
N ALA A 806 -29.73 -11.11 -16.76
CA ALA A 806 -29.84 -10.30 -17.97
C ALA A 806 -31.05 -10.50 -18.92
N GLU A 807 -31.64 -11.69 -19.03
CA GLU A 807 -32.66 -11.98 -20.06
C GLU A 807 -34.10 -12.09 -19.50
N ASP A 808 -34.29 -12.01 -18.19
CA ASP A 808 -35.53 -12.44 -17.54
C ASP A 808 -36.31 -11.29 -16.90
N ARG A 809 -37.61 -11.23 -17.20
CA ARG A 809 -38.52 -10.29 -16.54
C ARG A 809 -39.01 -10.89 -15.23
N VAL A 810 -38.52 -10.36 -14.12
CA VAL A 810 -39.07 -10.73 -12.82
C VAL A 810 -40.17 -9.75 -12.42
N ARG A 811 -41.35 -10.31 -12.21
CA ARG A 811 -42.52 -9.60 -11.68
C ARG A 811 -42.94 -10.35 -10.43
N GLY A 812 -42.99 -9.63 -9.31
CA GLY A 812 -43.22 -10.27 -8.04
C GLY A 812 -43.45 -9.28 -6.92
N ARG A 813 -43.53 -9.79 -5.70
CA ARG A 813 -43.69 -8.96 -4.48
C ARG A 813 -42.81 -9.48 -3.36
N VAL A 814 -42.17 -8.57 -2.66
CA VAL A 814 -41.50 -8.85 -1.37
C VAL A 814 -42.54 -8.72 -0.29
N VAL A 815 -42.76 -9.80 0.46
CA VAL A 815 -43.60 -9.84 1.67
C VAL A 815 -42.68 -10.04 2.85
N ALA A 816 -42.79 -9.21 3.88
CA ALA A 816 -42.02 -9.37 5.11
C ALA A 816 -42.97 -9.43 6.30
N SER A 817 -42.85 -10.49 7.10
CA SER A 817 -43.70 -10.76 8.27
C SER A 817 -42.85 -11.10 9.49
N GLY A 818 -43.12 -10.46 10.62
CA GLY A 818 -42.46 -10.73 11.90
C GLY A 818 -43.37 -11.43 12.91
N PRO A 819 -42.87 -11.69 14.13
CA PRO A 819 -43.66 -12.21 15.24
C PRO A 819 -44.87 -11.33 15.60
N ASP A 820 -45.85 -11.92 16.29
CA ASP A 820 -47.05 -11.19 16.74
C ASP A 820 -46.67 -9.94 17.56
N GLY A 821 -47.29 -8.81 17.23
CA GLY A 821 -47.04 -7.51 17.85
C GLY A 821 -45.91 -6.69 17.23
N TRP A 822 -45.03 -7.29 16.41
CA TRP A 822 -43.95 -6.57 15.73
C TRP A 822 -44.48 -5.80 14.51
N THR A 823 -43.83 -4.67 14.17
CA THR A 823 -44.19 -3.88 12.98
C THR A 823 -43.13 -4.02 11.90
N VAL A 824 -43.51 -4.49 10.70
CA VAL A 824 -42.62 -4.60 9.53
C VAL A 824 -43.13 -3.70 8.41
N THR A 825 -42.31 -2.79 7.90
CA THR A 825 -42.72 -1.75 6.92
C THR A 825 -41.72 -1.61 5.75
N PRO A 826 -42.17 -1.67 4.48
CA PRO A 826 -43.50 -2.12 4.07
C PRO A 826 -43.63 -3.63 4.34
N ALA A 827 -44.78 -4.06 4.86
CA ALA A 827 -45.09 -5.48 4.99
C ALA A 827 -45.21 -6.15 3.60
N THR A 828 -45.52 -5.37 2.57
CA THR A 828 -45.47 -5.83 1.19
C THR A 828 -45.08 -4.72 0.22
N GLN A 829 -44.20 -5.03 -0.73
CA GLN A 829 -43.80 -4.15 -1.81
C GLN A 829 -43.78 -4.91 -3.13
N ASP A 830 -44.53 -4.41 -4.12
CA ASP A 830 -44.47 -4.96 -5.48
C ASP A 830 -43.18 -4.51 -6.17
N LEU A 831 -42.55 -5.43 -6.91
CA LEU A 831 -41.35 -5.20 -7.70
C LEU A 831 -41.61 -5.58 -9.15
N ARG A 832 -41.08 -4.75 -10.04
CA ARG A 832 -41.01 -5.05 -11.47
C ARG A 832 -39.60 -4.78 -11.93
N VAL A 833 -38.90 -5.85 -12.26
CA VAL A 833 -37.50 -5.82 -12.64
C VAL A 833 -37.42 -6.23 -14.11
N ARG A 834 -36.80 -5.37 -14.91
CA ARG A 834 -36.52 -5.63 -16.32
C ARG A 834 -35.04 -5.45 -16.54
N PRO A 835 -34.27 -6.53 -16.44
CA PRO A 835 -32.88 -6.55 -16.84
C PRO A 835 -32.86 -6.42 -18.36
N ASP A 836 -32.31 -5.32 -18.86
CA ASP A 836 -32.12 -5.09 -20.29
C ASP A 836 -30.72 -5.59 -20.70
N GLY A 837 -30.47 -6.89 -20.54
CA GLY A 837 -29.18 -7.51 -20.89
C GLY A 837 -28.11 -7.46 -19.80
N ARG A 838 -28.42 -6.92 -18.61
CA ARG A 838 -27.50 -6.82 -17.46
C ARG A 838 -28.06 -7.53 -16.25
N THR A 839 -27.20 -8.07 -15.39
CA THR A 839 -27.63 -8.38 -14.02
C THR A 839 -27.97 -7.08 -13.31
N ILE A 840 -29.18 -6.98 -12.77
CA ILE A 840 -29.59 -5.80 -12.02
C ILE A 840 -29.99 -6.18 -10.60
N VAL A 841 -29.57 -5.35 -9.65
CA VAL A 841 -29.97 -5.49 -8.25
C VAL A 841 -30.98 -4.40 -7.96
N THR A 842 -32.21 -4.81 -7.63
CA THR A 842 -33.19 -3.92 -7.03
C THR A 842 -33.27 -4.22 -5.54
N SER A 843 -33.40 -3.18 -4.72
CA SER A 843 -33.55 -3.36 -3.28
C SER A 843 -34.89 -2.82 -2.80
N VAL A 844 -35.53 -3.57 -1.91
CA VAL A 844 -36.69 -3.12 -1.13
C VAL A 844 -36.21 -2.83 0.29
N PRO A 845 -36.29 -1.57 0.75
CA PRO A 845 -36.01 -1.27 2.14
C PRO A 845 -37.12 -1.85 3.02
N VAL A 846 -36.76 -2.71 3.98
CA VAL A 846 -37.67 -3.28 4.97
C VAL A 846 -37.24 -2.82 6.35
N ALA A 847 -38.11 -2.11 7.05
CA ALA A 847 -37.92 -1.69 8.43
C ALA A 847 -38.62 -2.67 9.38
N VAL A 848 -37.89 -3.22 10.35
CA VAL A 848 -38.42 -4.09 11.41
C VAL A 848 -38.38 -3.31 12.72
N THR A 849 -39.53 -3.13 13.35
CA THR A 849 -39.69 -2.48 14.66
C THR A 849 -40.06 -3.52 15.70
N VAL A 850 -39.22 -3.64 16.71
CA VAL A 850 -39.40 -4.55 17.85
C VAL A 850 -40.25 -3.84 18.91
N PRO A 851 -41.32 -4.46 19.44
CA PRO A 851 -42.09 -3.91 20.57
C PRO A 851 -41.24 -3.66 21.80
N ALA A 852 -41.59 -2.67 22.61
CA ALA A 852 -40.86 -2.34 23.84
C ALA A 852 -40.93 -3.47 24.89
N ASP A 853 -41.96 -4.30 24.82
CA ASP A 853 -42.23 -5.45 25.70
C ASP A 853 -41.84 -6.79 25.05
N ALA A 854 -41.16 -6.78 23.90
CA ALA A 854 -40.71 -7.99 23.23
C ALA A 854 -39.79 -8.83 24.14
N ALA A 855 -40.03 -10.14 24.19
CA ALA A 855 -39.18 -11.06 24.92
C ALA A 855 -37.74 -11.00 24.39
N ARG A 856 -36.75 -10.94 25.28
CA ARG A 856 -35.34 -11.01 24.88
C ARG A 856 -35.01 -12.41 24.32
N GLY A 857 -34.09 -12.49 23.37
CA GLY A 857 -33.66 -13.73 22.73
C GLY A 857 -33.89 -13.76 21.21
N GLN A 858 -33.82 -14.95 20.61
CA GLN A 858 -33.95 -15.14 19.17
C GLN A 858 -35.40 -15.09 18.71
N HIS A 859 -35.64 -14.31 17.65
CA HIS A 859 -36.89 -14.18 16.93
C HIS A 859 -36.60 -14.26 15.43
N GLN A 860 -37.65 -14.47 14.64
CA GLN A 860 -37.51 -14.61 13.20
C GLN A 860 -38.51 -13.71 12.48
N VAL A 861 -37.99 -12.82 11.64
CA VAL A 861 -38.75 -12.21 10.56
C VAL A 861 -38.57 -13.11 9.33
N THR A 862 -39.63 -13.28 8.54
CA THR A 862 -39.56 -14.00 7.28
C THR A 862 -39.73 -13.00 6.16
N VAL A 863 -38.77 -12.98 5.24
CA VAL A 863 -38.85 -12.22 3.99
C VAL A 863 -39.11 -13.21 2.87
N THR A 864 -40.29 -13.14 2.28
CA THR A 864 -40.67 -13.98 1.15
C THR A 864 -40.73 -13.14 -0.12
N PHE A 865 -39.93 -13.52 -1.11
CA PHE A 865 -40.12 -13.06 -2.47
C PHE A 865 -41.07 -14.00 -3.19
N HIS A 866 -42.21 -13.48 -3.63
CA HIS A 866 -43.12 -14.20 -4.50
C HIS A 866 -42.86 -13.79 -5.94
N ASP A 867 -42.39 -14.73 -6.75
CA ASP A 867 -42.34 -14.60 -8.21
C ASP A 867 -43.68 -15.06 -8.80
N ASP A 868 -44.15 -14.40 -9.87
CA ASP A 868 -45.34 -14.82 -10.60
C ASP A 868 -45.15 -16.18 -11.33
N ALA A 869 -43.90 -16.56 -11.64
CA ALA A 869 -43.55 -17.72 -12.47
C ALA A 869 -42.74 -18.83 -11.78
N ALA A 870 -42.23 -18.58 -10.57
CA ALA A 870 -41.40 -19.52 -9.81
C ALA A 870 -41.92 -19.74 -8.39
N ALA A 871 -41.44 -20.79 -7.72
CA ALA A 871 -41.78 -21.03 -6.32
C ALA A 871 -41.30 -19.84 -5.43
N PRO A 872 -42.08 -19.44 -4.40
CA PRO A 872 -41.67 -18.36 -3.51
C PRO A 872 -40.35 -18.68 -2.80
N VAL A 873 -39.44 -17.71 -2.77
CA VAL A 873 -38.17 -17.81 -2.05
C VAL A 873 -38.35 -17.13 -0.70
N SER A 874 -38.32 -17.92 0.37
CA SER A 874 -38.39 -17.40 1.74
C SER A 874 -37.02 -17.39 2.39
N LEU A 875 -36.60 -16.23 2.85
CA LEU A 875 -35.38 -16.03 3.60
C LEU A 875 -35.73 -15.82 5.07
N PRO A 876 -35.13 -16.58 5.99
CA PRO A 876 -35.15 -16.23 7.39
C PRO A 876 -34.33 -14.95 7.58
N LEU A 877 -34.93 -13.95 8.20
CA LEU A 877 -34.24 -12.78 8.74
C LEU A 877 -34.24 -12.94 10.28
N PRO A 878 -33.25 -13.64 10.84
CA PRO A 878 -33.12 -13.82 12.27
C PRO A 878 -32.86 -12.47 12.96
N ILE A 879 -33.63 -12.19 14.00
CA ILE A 879 -33.51 -11.00 14.84
C ILE A 879 -33.26 -11.44 16.27
N ILE A 880 -32.23 -10.91 16.90
CA ILE A 880 -32.00 -11.10 18.32
C ILE A 880 -32.50 -9.86 19.04
N VAL A 881 -33.47 -10.04 19.93
CA VAL A 881 -33.97 -8.95 20.77
C VAL A 881 -33.09 -8.87 22.01
N GLY A 882 -32.35 -7.77 22.11
CA GLY A 882 -31.38 -7.59 23.18
C GLY A 882 -30.65 -6.27 23.08
N GLU A 883 -29.83 -6.00 24.08
CA GLU A 883 -28.99 -4.82 24.19
C GLU A 883 -27.57 -5.27 24.53
N GLY A 884 -26.57 -4.63 23.94
CA GLY A 884 -25.15 -4.91 24.19
C GLY A 884 -24.29 -4.57 22.98
N SER A 885 -23.03 -4.24 23.24
CA SER A 885 -21.99 -4.12 22.23
C SER A 885 -21.42 -5.49 21.87
N TYR A 886 -20.79 -5.64 20.70
CA TYR A 886 -20.10 -6.89 20.32
C TYR A 886 -19.17 -7.43 21.43
N PRO A 887 -18.31 -6.60 22.07
CA PRO A 887 -17.49 -7.05 23.19
C PRO A 887 -18.27 -7.58 24.39
N ASP A 888 -19.49 -7.09 24.65
CA ASP A 888 -20.32 -7.61 25.74
C ASP A 888 -20.80 -9.04 25.45
N PHE A 889 -21.08 -9.38 24.20
CA PHE A 889 -21.51 -10.72 23.80
C PHE A 889 -20.34 -11.71 23.87
N VAL A 890 -19.21 -11.35 23.27
CA VAL A 890 -17.99 -12.17 23.33
C VAL A 890 -17.58 -12.40 24.77
N THR A 891 -17.50 -11.35 25.59
CA THR A 891 -17.11 -11.47 27.01
C THR A 891 -18.10 -12.32 27.82
N ARG A 892 -19.41 -12.22 27.54
CA ARG A 892 -20.45 -13.04 28.19
C ARG A 892 -20.33 -14.52 27.82
N ALA A 893 -19.83 -14.85 26.63
CA ALA A 893 -19.51 -16.21 26.24
C ALA A 893 -18.27 -16.79 26.96
N ASN A 894 -17.60 -15.98 27.80
CA ASN A 894 -16.45 -16.32 28.65
C ASN A 894 -15.28 -16.92 27.85
N PRO A 895 -14.62 -16.11 27.01
CA PRO A 895 -13.51 -16.58 26.18
C PRO A 895 -12.28 -16.89 27.05
N SER A 896 -11.50 -17.87 26.59
CA SER A 896 -10.18 -18.18 27.11
C SER A 896 -9.14 -17.11 26.78
N GLY A 897 -9.36 -16.34 25.70
CA GLY A 897 -8.60 -15.18 25.29
C GLY A 897 -9.38 -14.38 24.25
N TYR A 898 -9.32 -13.06 24.30
CA TYR A 898 -10.09 -12.16 23.44
C TYR A 898 -9.31 -10.89 23.14
N TRP A 899 -8.77 -10.79 21.93
CA TRP A 899 -8.01 -9.65 21.44
C TRP A 899 -8.90 -8.84 20.50
N ARG A 900 -9.28 -7.65 20.95
CA ARG A 900 -10.10 -6.74 20.14
C ARG A 900 -9.34 -6.17 18.96
N LEU A 901 -8.03 -5.99 19.07
CA LEU A 901 -7.16 -5.45 18.01
C LEU A 901 -7.45 -4.00 17.58
N GLY A 902 -8.42 -3.33 18.21
CA GLY A 902 -8.61 -1.87 18.18
C GLY A 902 -7.65 -1.09 19.08
N ASP A 903 -6.42 -1.57 19.23
CA ASP A 903 -5.39 -0.88 20.00
C ASP A 903 -4.96 0.42 19.30
N ALA A 904 -4.37 1.36 20.05
CA ALA A 904 -3.82 2.58 19.47
C ALA A 904 -2.77 2.23 18.39
N ALA A 905 -2.69 3.04 17.32
CA ALA A 905 -1.84 2.76 16.17
C ALA A 905 -0.33 2.60 16.50
N ASP A 906 0.10 3.11 17.65
CA ASP A 906 1.47 3.00 18.19
C ASP A 906 1.64 1.88 19.24
N SER A 907 0.58 1.12 19.54
CA SER A 907 0.63 0.03 20.52
C SER A 907 1.50 -1.12 20.02
N ARG A 908 2.35 -1.65 20.90
CA ARG A 908 3.03 -2.95 20.71
C ARG A 908 2.29 -4.12 21.31
N THR A 909 1.26 -3.83 22.08
CA THR A 909 0.55 -4.84 22.86
C THR A 909 -0.84 -5.01 22.27
N ALA A 910 -1.15 -6.22 21.85
CA ALA A 910 -2.52 -6.63 21.56
C ALA A 910 -3.19 -6.96 22.90
N VAL A 911 -4.06 -6.09 23.40
CA VAL A 911 -4.65 -6.26 24.73
C VAL A 911 -5.67 -7.40 24.73
N ASP A 912 -5.50 -8.35 25.67
CA ASP A 912 -6.51 -9.36 25.94
C ASP A 912 -7.60 -8.77 26.85
N SER A 913 -8.79 -8.58 26.27
CA SER A 913 -9.99 -8.06 26.92
C SER A 913 -10.75 -9.14 27.70
N SER A 914 -10.32 -10.41 27.66
CA SER A 914 -10.91 -11.48 28.47
C SER A 914 -10.50 -11.40 29.94
N THR A 915 -11.09 -12.27 30.77
CA THR A 915 -10.67 -12.44 32.18
C THR A 915 -9.28 -13.08 32.32
N SER A 916 -8.66 -13.52 31.21
CA SER A 916 -7.36 -14.17 31.23
C SER A 916 -6.19 -13.18 31.26
N GLY A 917 -6.35 -11.98 30.69
CA GLY A 917 -5.32 -10.93 30.66
C GLY A 917 -4.05 -11.33 29.91
N GLN A 918 -4.14 -12.28 28.98
CA GLN A 918 -3.03 -12.83 28.21
C GLN A 918 -2.76 -11.97 26.97
N ASN A 919 -2.16 -10.80 27.19
CA ASN A 919 -1.81 -9.90 26.11
C ASN A 919 -0.88 -10.53 25.06
N GLY A 920 -1.09 -10.17 23.80
CA GLY A 920 -0.20 -10.49 22.68
C GLY A 920 0.77 -9.36 22.37
N THR A 921 1.73 -9.65 21.49
CA THR A 921 2.70 -8.68 20.97
C THR A 921 2.53 -8.55 19.47
N TYR A 922 2.40 -7.32 18.96
CA TYR A 922 2.43 -7.05 17.53
C TYR A 922 3.86 -7.26 17.00
N LEU A 923 4.04 -8.21 16.07
CA LEU A 923 5.32 -8.53 15.43
C LEU A 923 5.22 -8.25 13.93
N GLY A 924 5.61 -7.04 13.53
CA GLY A 924 5.51 -6.55 12.14
C GLY A 924 4.08 -6.24 11.68
N ALA A 925 3.07 -6.53 12.50
CA ALA A 925 1.68 -6.13 12.32
C ALA A 925 1.44 -4.71 12.86
N SER A 926 0.46 -4.00 12.30
CA SER A 926 0.15 -2.61 12.65
C SER A 926 -1.29 -2.47 13.16
N PRO A 927 -1.52 -2.06 14.42
CA PRO A 927 -2.85 -1.67 14.88
C PRO A 927 -3.30 -0.35 14.26
N GLY A 928 -4.59 -0.02 14.40
CA GLY A 928 -5.16 1.24 13.92
C GLY A 928 -5.69 1.21 12.48
N ALA A 929 -5.85 0.02 11.91
CA ALA A 929 -6.64 -0.17 10.69
C ALA A 929 -8.13 0.14 10.97
N GLU A 930 -8.91 0.43 9.92
CA GLU A 930 -10.36 0.62 10.07
C GLU A 930 -11.02 -0.70 10.49
N GLY A 931 -11.57 -0.72 11.72
CA GLY A 931 -12.20 -1.90 12.29
C GLY A 931 -13.55 -2.25 11.66
N VAL A 932 -14.05 -3.44 11.97
CA VAL A 932 -15.39 -3.86 11.57
C VAL A 932 -16.46 -3.09 12.34
N LEU A 933 -16.18 -2.76 13.61
CA LEU A 933 -17.09 -2.02 14.47
C LEU A 933 -16.89 -0.51 14.23
N ALA A 934 -17.99 0.20 13.97
CA ALA A 934 -17.93 1.63 13.69
C ALA A 934 -17.34 2.42 14.86
N GLY A 935 -16.26 3.16 14.60
CA GLY A 935 -15.54 3.94 15.61
C GLY A 935 -14.54 3.14 16.45
N ASP A 936 -14.30 1.88 16.09
CA ASP A 936 -13.24 1.02 16.64
C ASP A 936 -12.14 0.76 15.60
N GLY A 937 -10.99 0.26 16.05
CA GLY A 937 -9.86 -0.11 15.18
C GLY A 937 -9.75 -1.63 14.97
N ALA A 938 -8.90 -2.01 14.00
CA ALA A 938 -8.43 -3.38 13.78
C ALA A 938 -6.90 -3.40 13.62
N ALA A 939 -6.33 -4.59 13.38
CA ALA A 939 -4.93 -4.75 13.05
C ALA A 939 -4.71 -5.16 11.59
N ASP A 940 -3.85 -4.42 10.88
CA ASP A 940 -3.28 -4.81 9.59
C ASP A 940 -2.16 -5.83 9.83
N LEU A 941 -2.36 -7.05 9.34
CA LEU A 941 -1.42 -8.16 9.47
C LEU A 941 -0.66 -8.44 8.17
N SER A 942 -0.78 -7.60 7.14
CA SER A 942 -0.16 -7.81 5.82
C SER A 942 1.37 -7.94 5.85
N THR A 943 2.02 -7.34 6.85
CA THR A 943 3.47 -7.38 7.06
C THR A 943 3.90 -8.17 8.31
N GLY A 944 2.96 -8.76 9.06
CA GLY A 944 3.28 -9.40 10.33
C GLY A 944 2.16 -10.22 10.95
N TYR A 945 2.22 -10.38 12.28
CA TYR A 945 1.23 -11.14 13.04
C TYR A 945 1.26 -10.74 14.52
N VAL A 946 0.30 -11.21 15.31
CA VAL A 946 0.32 -11.07 16.77
C VAL A 946 0.79 -12.39 17.39
N ASP A 947 1.82 -12.32 18.24
CA ASP A 947 2.28 -13.45 19.05
C ASP A 947 1.72 -13.36 20.47
N VAL A 948 0.93 -14.37 20.86
CA VAL A 948 0.33 -14.47 22.19
C VAL A 948 1.04 -15.57 22.96
N PRO A 949 1.75 -15.24 24.06
CA PRO A 949 2.43 -16.22 24.89
C PRO A 949 1.49 -17.33 25.35
N ARG A 950 2.03 -18.54 25.36
CA ARG A 950 1.28 -19.74 25.69
C ARG A 950 0.74 -19.69 27.14
N ALA A 951 -0.57 -19.93 27.31
CA ALA A 951 -1.25 -19.84 28.61
C ALA A 951 -2.18 -21.04 28.88
N PRO A 952 -2.37 -21.50 30.13
CA PRO A 952 -3.20 -22.68 30.43
C PRO A 952 -4.60 -22.67 29.80
N ARG A 953 -5.27 -21.51 29.75
CA ARG A 953 -6.62 -21.36 29.17
C ARG A 953 -6.66 -21.47 27.64
N THR A 954 -5.55 -21.21 26.96
CA THR A 954 -5.42 -21.41 25.50
C THR A 954 -4.79 -22.77 25.15
N ASN A 955 -4.52 -23.63 26.15
CA ASN A 955 -4.14 -25.04 25.92
C ASN A 955 -5.36 -25.92 25.64
N LEU A 956 -5.92 -25.81 24.45
CA LEU A 956 -7.10 -26.57 24.09
C LEU A 956 -6.73 -28.06 24.00
N THR A 957 -7.45 -28.91 24.74
CA THR A 957 -7.28 -30.39 24.71
C THR A 957 -8.60 -31.14 24.59
N GLY A 958 -9.71 -30.41 24.50
CA GLY A 958 -11.08 -30.89 24.37
C GLY A 958 -11.84 -30.09 23.32
N PRO A 959 -13.18 -29.96 23.45
CA PRO A 959 -13.97 -29.07 22.62
C PRO A 959 -13.42 -27.63 22.62
N PHE A 960 -13.50 -26.94 21.50
CA PHE A 960 -13.01 -25.56 21.38
C PHE A 960 -13.78 -24.76 20.35
N THR A 961 -13.65 -23.43 20.44
CA THR A 961 -14.07 -22.50 19.39
C THR A 961 -12.96 -21.49 19.12
N LEU A 962 -12.71 -21.19 17.85
CA LEU A 962 -11.89 -20.07 17.38
C LEU A 962 -12.81 -19.15 16.58
N GLU A 963 -12.77 -17.85 16.80
CA GLU A 963 -13.51 -16.88 15.99
C GLU A 963 -12.72 -15.57 15.79
N ALA A 964 -12.99 -14.88 14.68
CA ALA A 964 -12.48 -13.55 14.40
C ALA A 964 -13.33 -12.87 13.32
N TRP A 965 -13.17 -11.57 13.18
CA TRP A 965 -13.46 -10.88 11.93
C TRP A 965 -12.19 -10.78 11.08
N VAL A 966 -12.29 -11.05 9.79
CA VAL A 966 -11.16 -11.02 8.86
C VAL A 966 -11.52 -10.30 7.56
N LYS A 967 -10.60 -9.48 7.05
CA LYS A 967 -10.70 -8.82 5.74
C LYS A 967 -9.44 -9.15 4.94
N LEU A 968 -9.55 -10.07 3.97
CA LEU A 968 -8.41 -10.51 3.16
C LEU A 968 -8.13 -9.53 2.01
N ASP A 969 -6.88 -9.14 1.79
CA ASP A 969 -6.50 -8.31 0.64
C ASP A 969 -6.55 -9.10 -0.68
N THR A 970 -6.20 -10.38 -0.60
CA THR A 970 -6.11 -11.29 -1.75
C THR A 970 -6.37 -12.74 -1.35
N LEU A 971 -6.70 -13.59 -2.32
CA LEU A 971 -6.87 -15.03 -2.11
C LEU A 971 -5.57 -15.75 -2.46
N VAL A 972 -4.99 -16.48 -1.50
CA VAL A 972 -3.74 -17.21 -1.68
C VAL A 972 -4.00 -18.71 -1.88
N PRO A 973 -3.29 -19.37 -2.83
CA PRO A 973 -3.35 -20.82 -2.98
C PRO A 973 -2.88 -21.59 -1.74
N THR A 974 -3.17 -22.88 -1.68
CA THR A 974 -2.61 -23.79 -0.65
C THR A 974 -1.09 -23.63 -0.49
N PRO A 975 -0.54 -23.50 0.73
CA PRO A 975 -1.13 -23.82 2.04
C PRO A 975 -2.04 -22.76 2.67
N GLY A 976 -2.32 -21.64 1.98
CA GLY A 976 -3.22 -20.59 2.44
C GLY A 976 -2.58 -19.58 3.40
N GLN A 977 -3.43 -18.81 4.08
CA GLN A 977 -3.10 -17.72 5.00
C GLN A 977 -3.71 -17.99 6.38
N ALA A 978 -2.89 -17.91 7.43
CA ALA A 978 -3.29 -18.19 8.81
C ALA A 978 -4.20 -17.10 9.37
N ILE A 979 -5.22 -17.47 10.16
CA ILE A 979 -6.10 -16.53 10.88
C ILE A 979 -5.87 -16.65 12.38
N ILE A 980 -6.12 -17.83 12.98
CA ILE A 980 -5.79 -18.15 14.38
C ILE A 980 -5.17 -19.54 14.41
N GLU A 981 -3.91 -19.65 14.84
CA GLU A 981 -3.21 -20.94 14.87
C GLU A 981 -2.34 -21.11 16.11
N SER A 982 -2.19 -22.35 16.56
CA SER A 982 -1.25 -22.73 17.63
C SER A 982 -0.93 -24.20 17.48
N TYR A 983 0.31 -24.56 17.08
CA TYR A 983 0.78 -25.95 17.05
C TYR A 983 2.30 -26.01 16.86
N THR A 984 2.93 -27.14 17.19
CA THR A 984 4.36 -27.35 16.92
C THR A 984 4.58 -28.12 15.62
N GLY A 985 5.64 -27.81 14.86
CA GLY A 985 6.07 -28.66 13.74
C GLY A 985 6.41 -30.08 14.24
N PRO A 986 5.88 -31.17 13.66
CA PRO A 986 5.12 -31.32 12.40
C PRO A 986 3.58 -31.30 12.56
N ALA A 987 2.96 -30.11 12.69
CA ALA A 987 1.51 -29.91 12.81
C ALA A 987 0.82 -30.84 13.82
N VAL A 988 1.35 -30.88 15.03
CA VAL A 988 0.80 -31.65 16.17
C VAL A 988 0.54 -30.72 17.35
N ASN A 989 -0.30 -31.19 18.28
CA ASN A 989 -0.57 -30.51 19.54
C ASN A 989 -1.20 -29.11 19.39
N GLY A 990 -2.36 -29.03 18.75
CA GLY A 990 -3.11 -27.79 18.76
C GLY A 990 -4.18 -27.66 17.69
N PHE A 991 -4.30 -26.48 17.09
CA PHE A 991 -5.43 -26.10 16.25
C PHE A 991 -5.04 -25.06 15.21
N ALA A 992 -5.85 -24.95 14.15
CA ALA A 992 -5.72 -23.89 13.16
C ALA A 992 -7.08 -23.51 12.57
N LEU A 993 -7.27 -22.21 12.34
CA LEU A 993 -8.26 -21.63 11.44
C LEU A 993 -7.50 -20.77 10.42
N ARG A 994 -7.76 -21.00 9.13
CA ARG A 994 -7.07 -20.33 8.01
C ARG A 994 -7.97 -20.17 6.79
N ALA A 995 -7.53 -19.38 5.83
CA ALA A 995 -8.13 -19.32 4.49
C ALA A 995 -7.20 -19.98 3.46
N SER A 996 -7.68 -20.98 2.71
CA SER A 996 -6.89 -21.75 1.73
C SER A 996 -7.67 -21.88 0.43
N ASN A 997 -7.07 -21.54 -0.72
CA ASN A 997 -7.75 -21.47 -2.02
C ASN A 997 -9.03 -20.61 -2.01
N GLY A 998 -9.03 -19.60 -1.14
CA GLY A 998 -10.14 -18.67 -0.94
C GLY A 998 -11.30 -19.19 -0.10
N VAL A 999 -11.25 -20.39 0.48
CA VAL A 999 -12.27 -20.90 1.41
C VAL A 999 -11.70 -21.06 2.83
N LEU A 1000 -12.56 -21.07 3.86
CA LEU A 1000 -12.12 -21.36 5.22
C LEU A 1000 -11.61 -22.80 5.35
N GLU A 1001 -10.63 -23.03 6.21
CA GLU A 1001 -10.17 -24.36 6.58
C GLU A 1001 -9.82 -24.39 8.06
N ALA A 1002 -10.31 -25.40 8.77
CA ALA A 1002 -10.04 -25.58 10.19
C ALA A 1002 -9.44 -26.95 10.49
N TRP A 1003 -8.55 -26.99 11.49
CA TRP A 1003 -7.81 -28.17 11.90
C TRP A 1003 -7.88 -28.38 13.41
N SER A 1004 -8.09 -29.64 13.81
CA SER A 1004 -7.84 -30.14 15.18
C SER A 1004 -6.67 -31.11 15.13
N LEU A 1005 -5.55 -30.75 15.74
CA LEU A 1005 -4.27 -31.44 15.61
C LEU A 1005 -3.95 -32.22 16.88
N GLY A 1006 -4.06 -33.55 16.81
CA GLY A 1006 -3.86 -34.43 17.95
C GLY A 1006 -2.42 -34.49 18.45
N ALA A 1007 -2.24 -35.22 19.54
CA ALA A 1007 -0.91 -35.57 20.04
C ALA A 1007 -0.13 -36.39 19.00
N PRO A 1008 1.22 -36.43 19.07
CA PRO A 1008 2.04 -37.24 18.16
C PRO A 1008 1.50 -38.67 18.03
N GLY A 1009 1.22 -39.10 16.79
CA GLY A 1009 0.66 -40.41 16.48
C GLY A 1009 -0.87 -40.53 16.57
N LYS A 1010 -1.61 -39.46 16.89
CA LYS A 1010 -3.08 -39.44 16.94
C LYS A 1010 -3.76 -38.89 15.67
N GLY A 1011 -2.99 -38.29 14.76
CA GLY A 1011 -3.51 -37.71 13.51
C GLY A 1011 -4.18 -36.35 13.72
N TYR A 1012 -5.03 -35.95 12.77
CA TYR A 1012 -5.76 -34.68 12.78
C TYR A 1012 -7.19 -34.84 12.24
N GLY A 1013 -8.06 -33.92 12.60
CA GLY A 1013 -9.32 -33.65 11.89
C GLY A 1013 -9.18 -32.36 11.08
N VAL A 1014 -9.75 -32.35 9.86
CA VAL A 1014 -9.76 -31.18 8.98
C VAL A 1014 -11.14 -31.00 8.35
N VAL A 1015 -11.56 -29.75 8.20
CA VAL A 1015 -12.74 -29.37 7.41
C VAL A 1015 -12.38 -28.17 6.54
N SER A 1016 -12.68 -28.25 5.26
CA SER A 1016 -12.62 -27.12 4.33
C SER A 1016 -14.04 -26.63 4.05
N GLY A 1017 -14.21 -25.32 4.03
CA GLY A 1017 -15.43 -24.62 3.68
C GLY A 1017 -15.80 -24.82 2.20
N ARG A 1018 -16.97 -24.30 1.84
CA ARG A 1018 -17.52 -24.35 0.48
C ARG A 1018 -17.64 -22.96 -0.13
N THR A 1019 -17.78 -21.94 0.72
CA THR A 1019 -17.97 -20.57 0.27
C THR A 1019 -16.64 -19.85 0.17
N ARG A 1020 -16.37 -19.25 -1.00
CA ARG A 1020 -15.19 -18.39 -1.17
C ARG A 1020 -15.38 -17.06 -0.45
N LEU A 1021 -14.37 -16.66 0.33
CA LEU A 1021 -14.28 -15.32 0.89
C LEU A 1021 -14.08 -14.31 -0.25
N THR A 1022 -14.64 -13.11 -0.04
CA THR A 1022 -14.47 -12.00 -0.99
C THR A 1022 -13.35 -11.10 -0.50
N PRO A 1023 -12.30 -10.85 -1.31
CA PRO A 1023 -11.25 -9.90 -0.92
C PRO A 1023 -11.80 -8.51 -0.63
N ASN A 1024 -11.13 -7.77 0.25
CA ASN A 1024 -11.46 -6.43 0.70
C ASN A 1024 -12.84 -6.29 1.35
N LYS A 1025 -13.40 -7.40 1.87
CA LYS A 1025 -14.65 -7.42 2.64
C LYS A 1025 -14.43 -8.09 3.99
N TRP A 1026 -14.95 -7.47 5.06
CA TRP A 1026 -15.00 -8.08 6.39
C TRP A 1026 -15.93 -9.29 6.38
N HIS A 1027 -15.43 -10.40 6.93
CA HIS A 1027 -16.17 -11.64 7.14
C HIS A 1027 -15.99 -12.10 8.59
N HIS A 1028 -17.07 -12.51 9.23
CA HIS A 1028 -16.99 -13.18 10.53
C HIS A 1028 -16.72 -14.66 10.31
N VAL A 1029 -15.68 -15.20 10.92
CA VAL A 1029 -15.22 -16.56 10.68
C VAL A 1029 -15.10 -17.30 12.00
N ALA A 1030 -15.54 -18.55 12.06
CA ALA A 1030 -15.35 -19.37 13.24
C ALA A 1030 -15.10 -20.85 12.93
N ALA A 1031 -14.40 -21.53 13.82
CA ALA A 1031 -14.20 -22.97 13.82
C ALA A 1031 -14.63 -23.56 15.17
N VAL A 1032 -15.54 -24.52 15.15
CA VAL A 1032 -16.08 -25.18 16.36
C VAL A 1032 -15.77 -26.67 16.31
N PHE A 1033 -15.09 -27.17 17.33
CA PHE A 1033 -14.92 -28.59 17.60
C PHE A 1033 -15.75 -28.99 18.84
N ASP A 1034 -16.73 -29.87 18.66
CA ASP A 1034 -17.65 -30.28 19.75
C ASP A 1034 -17.25 -31.60 20.44
N GLY A 1035 -16.11 -32.19 20.05
CA GLY A 1035 -15.66 -33.52 20.50
C GLY A 1035 -16.03 -34.66 19.55
N SER A 1036 -16.96 -34.42 18.62
CA SER A 1036 -17.44 -35.40 17.63
C SER A 1036 -17.45 -34.88 16.19
N ARG A 1037 -17.44 -33.55 16.02
CA ARG A 1037 -17.45 -32.86 14.72
C ARG A 1037 -16.60 -31.60 14.77
N LEU A 1038 -16.01 -31.26 13.64
CA LEU A 1038 -15.34 -29.99 13.37
C LEU A 1038 -16.14 -29.24 12.30
N THR A 1039 -16.56 -28.02 12.61
CA THR A 1039 -17.45 -27.21 11.77
C THR A 1039 -16.84 -25.82 11.56
N VAL A 1040 -16.85 -25.34 10.32
CA VAL A 1040 -16.50 -23.94 9.99
C VAL A 1040 -17.76 -23.12 9.77
N TYR A 1041 -17.77 -21.90 10.29
CA TYR A 1041 -18.83 -20.93 10.13
C TYR A 1041 -18.30 -19.70 9.41
N LEU A 1042 -19.10 -19.17 8.48
CA LEU A 1042 -18.86 -17.93 7.76
C LEU A 1042 -20.09 -17.04 7.92
N ASP A 1043 -19.88 -15.80 8.35
CA ASP A 1043 -20.92 -14.77 8.54
C ASP A 1043 -22.10 -15.26 9.38
N GLY A 1044 -21.78 -15.97 10.48
CA GLY A 1044 -22.74 -16.49 11.45
C GLY A 1044 -23.44 -17.79 11.05
N LEU A 1045 -23.15 -18.38 9.89
CA LEU A 1045 -23.78 -19.60 9.37
C LEU A 1045 -22.78 -20.73 9.18
N ALA A 1046 -23.19 -21.98 9.43
CA ALA A 1046 -22.34 -23.15 9.20
C ALA A 1046 -22.10 -23.35 7.70
N ASP A 1047 -20.83 -23.31 7.28
CA ASP A 1047 -20.43 -23.44 5.87
C ASP A 1047 -20.10 -24.89 5.50
N ASN A 1048 -19.41 -25.63 6.39
CA ASN A 1048 -19.22 -27.07 6.26
C ASN A 1048 -18.93 -27.74 7.60
N SER A 1049 -19.17 -29.06 7.70
CA SER A 1049 -18.98 -29.83 8.93
C SER A 1049 -18.52 -31.27 8.64
N VAL A 1050 -17.47 -31.72 9.33
CA VAL A 1050 -16.87 -33.06 9.19
C VAL A 1050 -16.92 -33.79 10.53
N ALA A 1051 -17.23 -35.09 10.51
CA ALA A 1051 -17.16 -35.94 11.71
C ALA A 1051 -15.70 -36.26 12.04
N THR A 1052 -15.27 -35.97 13.26
CA THR A 1052 -13.93 -36.31 13.77
C THR A 1052 -13.95 -36.34 15.29
N THR A 1053 -13.24 -37.28 15.90
CA THR A 1053 -13.07 -37.37 17.36
C THR A 1053 -11.63 -37.05 17.78
N VAL A 1054 -10.80 -36.56 16.85
CA VAL A 1054 -9.41 -36.19 17.14
C VAL A 1054 -9.43 -34.85 17.87
N ALA A 1055 -9.22 -34.88 19.19
CA ALA A 1055 -9.06 -33.68 20.01
C ALA A 1055 -7.64 -33.11 19.86
N PRO A 1056 -7.46 -31.78 20.03
CA PRO A 1056 -6.13 -31.18 20.02
C PRO A 1056 -5.21 -31.78 21.09
N GLY A 1057 -3.94 -32.02 20.75
CA GLY A 1057 -2.93 -32.40 21.73
C GLY A 1057 -2.43 -31.20 22.54
N SER A 1058 -1.95 -31.43 23.75
CA SER A 1058 -1.31 -30.39 24.57
C SER A 1058 0.06 -30.02 24.00
N GLY A 1059 0.31 -28.73 23.75
CA GLY A 1059 1.55 -28.23 23.14
C GLY A 1059 2.13 -26.99 23.83
N THR A 1060 3.34 -26.60 23.40
CA THR A 1060 4.09 -25.43 23.91
C THR A 1060 4.14 -24.24 22.95
N ALA A 1061 3.58 -24.37 21.75
CA ALA A 1061 3.53 -23.27 20.77
C ALA A 1061 2.71 -22.10 21.32
N SER A 1062 3.13 -20.87 21.02
CA SER A 1062 2.31 -19.68 21.25
C SER A 1062 1.08 -19.67 20.33
N VAL A 1063 0.07 -18.87 20.69
CA VAL A 1063 -1.05 -18.60 19.80
C VAL A 1063 -0.62 -17.48 18.85
N LYS A 1064 -0.86 -17.70 17.55
CA LYS A 1064 -0.55 -16.77 16.48
C LYS A 1064 -1.86 -16.23 15.91
N LEU A 1065 -2.03 -14.90 15.90
CA LEU A 1065 -3.11 -14.23 15.18
C LEU A 1065 -2.51 -13.69 13.88
N GLY A 1066 -2.94 -14.22 12.73
CA GLY A 1066 -2.38 -13.93 11.40
C GLY A 1066 -1.03 -14.57 11.07
N GLY A 1067 -0.47 -15.36 12.00
CA GLY A 1067 0.76 -16.14 11.79
C GLY A 1067 0.48 -17.64 11.76
N ARG A 1068 1.30 -18.40 11.02
CA ARG A 1068 1.19 -19.87 11.02
C ARG A 1068 1.70 -20.44 12.34
N GLY A 1069 1.03 -21.46 12.87
CA GLY A 1069 1.28 -21.98 14.23
C GLY A 1069 2.71 -22.45 14.51
N ASP A 1070 3.45 -22.88 13.48
CA ASP A 1070 4.85 -23.34 13.54
C ASP A 1070 5.88 -22.29 13.09
N ASP A 1071 5.49 -21.01 13.04
CA ASP A 1071 6.31 -19.86 12.65
C ASP A 1071 6.89 -19.86 11.22
N THR A 1072 6.48 -20.80 10.37
CA THR A 1072 6.82 -20.78 8.94
C THR A 1072 6.14 -19.61 8.19
N SER A 1073 6.51 -19.33 6.94
CA SER A 1073 6.25 -18.05 6.26
C SER A 1073 4.80 -17.74 5.86
N GLN A 1074 3.81 -18.59 6.14
CA GLN A 1074 2.41 -18.29 5.83
C GLN A 1074 1.87 -17.22 6.80
N ARG A 1075 1.44 -16.08 6.26
CA ARG A 1075 0.90 -14.93 7.00
C ARG A 1075 -0.45 -14.53 6.43
N LEU A 1076 -1.30 -13.92 7.26
CA LEU A 1076 -2.48 -13.22 6.78
C LEU A 1076 -2.03 -12.05 5.89
N GLN A 1077 -2.71 -11.84 4.76
CA GLN A 1077 -2.57 -10.60 4.01
C GLN A 1077 -3.90 -9.87 4.09
N GLY A 1078 -3.96 -8.88 4.97
CA GLY A 1078 -5.14 -8.09 5.25
C GLY A 1078 -5.34 -7.87 6.75
N ASP A 1079 -6.55 -7.50 7.11
CA ASP A 1079 -6.87 -7.03 8.46
C ASP A 1079 -7.56 -8.11 9.29
N LEU A 1080 -7.30 -8.10 10.59
CA LEU A 1080 -7.94 -8.96 11.58
C LEU A 1080 -8.50 -8.09 12.71
N ASP A 1081 -9.70 -8.45 13.17
CA ASP A 1081 -10.40 -7.75 14.23
C ASP A 1081 -11.09 -8.76 15.15
N GLU A 1082 -11.30 -8.38 16.42
CA GLU A 1082 -12.19 -9.09 17.33
C GLU A 1082 -11.91 -10.62 17.47
N ALA A 1083 -10.63 -11.00 17.58
CA ALA A 1083 -10.18 -12.40 17.64
C ALA A 1083 -10.39 -13.03 19.02
N ALA A 1084 -11.09 -14.17 19.10
CA ALA A 1084 -11.37 -14.85 20.36
C ALA A 1084 -11.17 -16.38 20.30
N ILE A 1085 -10.80 -16.96 21.44
CA ILE A 1085 -10.59 -18.40 21.64
C ILE A 1085 -11.42 -18.86 22.84
N TYR A 1086 -12.07 -20.01 22.73
CA TYR A 1086 -12.87 -20.64 23.79
C TYR A 1086 -12.43 -22.09 24.03
N ASP A 1087 -12.40 -22.49 25.30
CA ASP A 1087 -12.17 -23.87 25.75
C ASP A 1087 -13.44 -24.74 25.73
N ARG A 1088 -14.45 -24.31 24.97
CA ARG A 1088 -15.71 -25.02 24.74
C ARG A 1088 -16.20 -24.81 23.31
N ALA A 1089 -17.12 -25.67 22.88
CA ALA A 1089 -17.88 -25.44 21.66
C ALA A 1089 -18.96 -24.38 21.90
N LEU A 1090 -18.93 -23.29 21.15
CA LEU A 1090 -20.05 -22.36 21.03
C LEU A 1090 -21.16 -23.02 20.21
N THR A 1091 -22.40 -22.75 20.59
CA THR A 1091 -23.57 -23.13 19.81
C THR A 1091 -23.67 -22.27 18.55
N ALA A 1092 -24.33 -22.77 17.50
CA ALA A 1092 -24.62 -21.97 16.31
C ALA A 1092 -25.38 -20.67 16.64
N ALA A 1093 -26.18 -20.67 17.71
CA ALA A 1093 -26.89 -19.50 18.21
C ALA A 1093 -25.93 -18.44 18.76
N GLU A 1094 -24.94 -18.82 19.56
CA GLU A 1094 -23.91 -17.90 20.09
C GLU A 1094 -23.07 -17.28 18.96
N ILE A 1095 -22.62 -18.10 18.00
CA ILE A 1095 -21.86 -17.63 16.83
C ILE A 1095 -22.66 -16.60 16.01
N GLN A 1096 -23.96 -16.84 15.85
CA GLN A 1096 -24.84 -15.92 15.15
C GLN A 1096 -25.12 -14.64 15.95
N GLU A 1097 -25.22 -14.73 17.29
CA GLU A 1097 -25.30 -13.57 18.17
C GLU A 1097 -24.08 -12.66 18.04
N HIS A 1098 -22.88 -13.23 18.04
CA HIS A 1098 -21.63 -12.47 17.87
C HIS A 1098 -21.62 -11.76 16.52
N TYR A 1099 -21.90 -12.48 15.42
CA TYR A 1099 -21.96 -11.89 14.08
C TYR A 1099 -22.94 -10.70 13.98
N PHE A 1100 -24.16 -10.83 14.53
CA PHE A 1100 -25.14 -9.74 14.46
C PHE A 1100 -24.81 -8.54 15.34
N ALA A 1101 -24.15 -8.76 16.48
CA ALA A 1101 -23.65 -7.65 17.29
C ALA A 1101 -22.56 -6.86 16.54
N GLY A 1102 -21.81 -7.50 15.64
CA GLY A 1102 -20.76 -6.86 14.83
C GLY A 1102 -21.28 -6.11 13.60
N ASN A 1103 -22.51 -6.41 13.16
CA ASN A 1103 -23.22 -5.70 12.08
C ASN A 1103 -24.19 -4.60 12.58
N GLY A 1104 -24.08 -4.23 13.86
CA GLY A 1104 -25.01 -3.39 14.64
C GLY A 1104 -25.10 -1.93 14.23
#